data_AF-A0A9P5CP81-F1
#
_entry.id   AF-A0A9P5CP81-F1
#
_cell.length_a   1.000
_cell.length_b   1.000
_cell.length_c   1.000
_cell.angle_alpha   90.00
_cell.angle_beta   90.00
_cell.angle_gamma   90.00
#
_symmetry.space_group_name_H-M   'P 1'
#
loop_
_entity.id
_entity.type
_entity.pdbx_description
1 polymer ?
#
loop_
_entity_poly.entity_id
_entity_poly.type
_entity_poly.pdbx_seq_one_letter_code
_entity_poly.pdbx_strand_id
1 'polypeptide(L)'
;LPAEVWHAIFGNCPPKTLGSLLLVCRLFNVYLDPSSTIQCERPLPLSRSSLPILKPNAIWQASRRRFWPGMPSPLQDKTELYMWQLSLPSSCQHCGATPGASQGAGGDPDPWQSGPGRDGVAIIWAFATRSCGTCLLSKSVKEIDILLSSSTPSTLMAALPFMFVTQGLQAVTPAVVEKGQPPGIGPLTKLYWSSHVDDLKQEFFSVKAMGPATAEEWLKGLNGRGLERRNDALRWEKWASTTEGLGLMRSILYPGNRPPAVASLGNARRERENAARTQKELSEKRNSSVTTKEARETDDADWDEVQRPVRARIAGFADEIIRDGWEDGDKVNTDTCPKFAVEVLTYIRKRFYAEVAKDAAVARAAGKSPKLTLENMKWIFEMKVKPHTERYRKEIFLCNGCEVTVRYYGFEGVIQHYAAKHTHALSIGNVVVHWRAEWPEHPPFTWERKPAKTSFYPGQPPGTNGYQPLGPPQQYQSIAHTTHLEEMARMARELWNATSNMKDTLSIVRVQVVIYHLAKRFHAKFASPLPLSTFIDGLSNHKDMRPVRNVNGLICRVCHQGIGGYVVPEEERKSWSLPQLTSHFQSRHVEHFMQLGQYGQPPEWTVEMVMLPEPAAVSNLRAAIGTDGLKYHLVNEAVPHLLEASGAPQAAAP
;
A
#
# COMPACT_ATOMS: atom_id res chain seq x y z
N LEU A 1 33.51 13.96 12.24
CA LEU A 1 32.15 14.44 12.59
C LEU A 1 31.70 13.77 13.88
N PRO A 2 30.92 14.46 14.73
CA PRO A 2 30.29 13.88 15.91
C PRO A 2 29.33 12.72 15.57
N ALA A 3 29.03 11.88 16.54
CA ALA A 3 28.21 10.68 16.36
C ALA A 3 26.78 11.02 15.88
N GLU A 4 26.19 12.09 16.40
CA GLU A 4 24.85 12.59 16.07
C GLU A 4 24.71 12.86 14.57
N VAL A 5 25.74 13.49 13.99
CA VAL A 5 25.77 13.85 12.57
C VAL A 5 25.95 12.61 11.72
N TRP A 6 26.88 11.72 12.09
CA TRP A 6 27.08 10.46 11.37
C TRP A 6 25.82 9.57 11.40
N HIS A 7 25.16 9.46 12.54
CA HIS A 7 23.95 8.64 12.68
C HIS A 7 22.80 9.20 11.85
N ALA A 8 22.66 10.53 11.79
CA ALA A 8 21.70 11.18 10.91
C ALA A 8 22.01 10.95 9.42
N ILE A 9 23.29 11.02 9.02
CA ILE A 9 23.74 10.70 7.65
C ILE A 9 23.40 9.25 7.32
N PHE A 10 23.75 8.30 8.19
CA PHE A 10 23.50 6.88 7.97
C PHE A 10 22.00 6.57 7.88
N GLY A 11 21.15 7.21 8.69
CA GLY A 11 19.69 7.06 8.58
C GLY A 11 19.13 7.52 7.22
N ASN A 12 19.88 8.34 6.49
CA ASN A 12 19.57 8.80 5.13
C ASN A 12 20.37 8.08 4.04
N CYS A 13 21.06 6.98 4.34
CA CYS A 13 21.70 6.13 3.35
C CYS A 13 20.86 4.86 3.10
N PRO A 14 20.79 4.33 1.86
CA PRO A 14 20.13 3.05 1.59
C PRO A 14 20.79 1.88 2.35
N PRO A 15 20.06 0.83 2.73
CA PRO A 15 20.62 -0.30 3.49
C PRO A 15 21.82 -0.97 2.80
N LYS A 16 21.83 -1.03 1.46
CA LYS A 16 22.97 -1.56 0.68
C LYS A 16 24.21 -0.69 0.79
N THR A 17 24.05 0.63 0.84
CA THR A 17 25.13 1.57 1.12
C THR A 17 25.62 1.43 2.57
N LEU A 18 24.72 1.28 3.54
CA LEU A 18 25.11 1.02 4.94
C LEU A 18 25.94 -0.26 5.07
N GLY A 19 25.57 -1.31 4.34
CA GLY A 19 26.33 -2.55 4.26
C GLY A 19 27.75 -2.34 3.75
N SER A 20 27.94 -1.50 2.74
CA SER A 20 29.28 -1.13 2.26
C SER A 20 30.03 -0.26 3.28
N LEU A 21 29.36 0.68 3.94
CA LEU A 21 29.96 1.58 4.93
C LEU A 21 30.51 0.84 6.16
N LEU A 22 29.93 -0.32 6.52
CA LEU A 22 30.47 -1.21 7.56
C LEU A 22 31.92 -1.64 7.31
N LEU A 23 32.34 -1.68 6.03
CA LEU A 23 33.66 -2.16 5.62
C LEU A 23 34.67 -1.01 5.42
N VAL A 24 34.23 0.25 5.47
CA VAL A 24 35.07 1.40 5.12
C VAL A 24 36.06 1.75 6.23
N CYS A 25 35.59 1.84 7.48
CA CYS A 25 36.46 2.16 8.61
C CYS A 25 35.92 1.61 9.93
N ARG A 26 36.81 1.50 10.93
CA ARG A 26 36.51 0.99 12.26
C ARG A 26 35.39 1.76 12.96
N LEU A 27 35.37 3.09 12.82
CA LEU A 27 34.35 3.93 13.45
C LEU A 27 32.95 3.65 12.90
N PHE A 28 32.82 3.48 11.58
CA PHE A 28 31.53 3.18 10.94
C PHE A 28 31.03 1.78 11.32
N ASN A 29 31.95 0.82 11.41
CA ASN A 29 31.64 -0.51 11.90
C ASN A 29 31.03 -0.45 13.31
N VAL A 30 31.67 0.27 14.24
CA VAL A 30 31.18 0.44 15.61
C VAL A 30 29.80 1.13 15.69
N TYR A 31 29.51 2.07 14.79
CA TYR A 31 28.20 2.75 14.76
C TYR A 31 27.08 1.93 14.12
N LEU A 32 27.40 1.03 13.19
CA LEU A 32 26.41 0.32 12.39
C LEU A 32 26.23 -1.15 12.81
N ASP A 33 27.21 -1.76 13.47
CA ASP A 33 27.16 -3.15 13.95
C ASP A 33 26.96 -3.19 15.48
N PRO A 34 25.80 -3.66 15.98
CA PRO A 34 25.53 -3.78 17.41
C PRO A 34 26.44 -4.78 18.14
N SER A 35 27.11 -5.68 17.41
CA SER A 35 27.98 -6.72 17.94
C SER A 35 29.47 -6.40 17.76
N SER A 36 29.81 -5.21 17.28
CA SER A 36 31.21 -4.83 17.05
C SER A 36 32.01 -4.81 18.36
N THR A 37 33.09 -5.59 18.40
CA THR A 37 34.07 -5.60 19.50
C THR A 37 35.26 -4.66 19.25
N ILE A 38 35.24 -3.93 18.13
CA ILE A 38 36.34 -3.06 17.72
C ILE A 38 36.45 -1.88 18.68
N GLN A 39 37.61 -1.72 19.30
CA GLN A 39 37.93 -0.52 20.06
C GLN A 39 38.38 0.59 19.10
N CYS A 40 37.75 1.76 19.21
CA CYS A 40 38.00 2.92 18.36
C CYS A 40 37.68 4.20 19.14
N GLU A 41 38.53 5.22 18.98
CA GLU A 41 38.29 6.55 19.56
C GLU A 41 37.03 7.16 18.96
N ARG A 42 36.10 7.56 19.85
CA ARG A 42 34.83 8.17 19.46
C ARG A 42 34.97 9.69 19.59
N PRO A 43 34.64 10.46 18.54
CA PRO A 43 34.56 11.91 18.65
C PRO A 43 33.63 12.31 19.80
N LEU A 44 34.00 13.36 20.54
CA LEU A 44 33.19 13.88 21.63
C LEU A 44 31.81 14.33 21.11
N PRO A 45 30.72 14.02 21.84
CA PRO A 45 29.38 14.53 21.55
C PRO A 45 29.37 16.06 21.54
N LEU A 46 28.48 16.66 20.74
CA LEU A 46 28.29 18.11 20.75
C LEU A 46 27.60 18.53 22.06
N SER A 47 28.09 19.59 22.70
CA SER A 47 27.51 20.11 23.95
C SER A 47 26.06 20.61 23.80
N ARG A 48 25.63 20.93 22.57
CA ARG A 48 24.24 21.25 22.19
C ARG A 48 23.97 20.69 20.81
N SER A 49 23.15 19.65 20.70
CA SER A 49 22.71 19.06 19.44
C SER A 49 21.19 18.86 19.44
N SER A 50 20.52 19.23 18.35
CA SER A 50 19.11 18.88 18.09
C SER A 50 18.94 17.49 17.48
N LEU A 51 20.05 16.85 17.07
CA LEU A 51 20.07 15.51 16.48
C LEU A 51 20.30 14.44 17.55
N PRO A 52 19.48 13.38 17.60
CA PRO A 52 19.62 12.32 18.59
C PRO A 52 20.76 11.36 18.25
N ILE A 53 21.47 10.86 19.27
CA ILE A 53 22.38 9.72 19.11
C ILE A 53 21.54 8.45 18.99
N LEU A 54 21.54 7.85 17.80
CA LEU A 54 20.83 6.60 17.53
C LEU A 54 21.67 5.35 17.90
N LYS A 55 20.99 4.28 18.32
CA LYS A 55 21.58 2.94 18.41
C LYS A 55 21.72 2.33 17.00
N PRO A 56 22.67 1.39 16.76
CA PRO A 56 22.88 0.80 15.44
C PRO A 56 21.59 0.28 14.77
N ASN A 57 20.77 -0.49 15.50
CA ASN A 57 19.53 -1.03 14.96
C ASN A 57 18.50 0.05 14.57
N ALA A 58 18.49 1.20 15.27
CA ALA A 58 17.60 2.32 14.94
C ALA A 58 18.04 3.04 13.66
N ILE A 59 19.35 3.10 13.39
CA ILE A 59 19.91 3.64 12.15
C ILE A 59 19.45 2.79 10.95
N TRP A 60 19.64 1.47 11.03
CA TRP A 60 19.19 0.54 10.01
C TRP A 60 17.67 0.56 9.81
N GLN A 61 16.91 0.70 10.89
CA GLN A 61 15.45 0.81 10.82
C GLN A 61 15.00 2.09 10.11
N ALA A 62 15.63 3.23 10.39
CA ALA A 62 15.35 4.50 9.73
C ALA A 62 15.65 4.40 8.22
N SER A 63 16.80 3.81 7.88
CA SER A 63 17.20 3.52 6.50
C SER A 63 16.19 2.63 5.77
N ARG A 64 15.81 1.48 6.35
CA ARG A 64 14.80 0.58 5.77
C ARG A 64 13.48 1.31 5.52
N ARG A 65 12.95 2.04 6.51
CA ARG A 65 11.66 2.76 6.36
C ARG A 65 11.69 3.80 5.25
N ARG A 66 12.83 4.45 5.05
CA ARG A 66 13.00 5.50 4.02
C ARG A 66 13.15 4.93 2.62
N PHE A 67 13.96 3.87 2.47
CA PHE A 67 14.38 3.37 1.16
C PHE A 67 13.64 2.10 0.72
N TRP A 68 13.15 1.31 1.66
CA TRP A 68 12.43 0.05 1.43
C TRP A 68 11.16 -0.03 2.31
N PRO A 69 10.18 0.87 2.10
CA PRO A 69 8.99 0.94 2.96
C PRO A 69 8.13 -0.35 2.92
N GLY A 70 8.17 -1.10 1.82
CA GLY A 70 7.50 -2.38 1.67
C GLY A 70 8.23 -3.58 2.28
N MET A 71 9.49 -3.44 2.70
CA MET A 71 10.26 -4.51 3.33
C MET A 71 9.76 -4.77 4.76
N PRO A 72 9.46 -6.02 5.15
CA PRO A 72 8.97 -6.33 6.50
C PRO A 72 9.94 -5.89 7.60
N SER A 73 9.43 -5.72 8.83
CA SER A 73 10.31 -5.55 9.99
C SER A 73 11.08 -6.85 10.27
N PRO A 74 12.20 -6.80 11.00
CA PRO A 74 12.97 -7.99 11.32
C PRO A 74 12.14 -9.08 11.99
N LEU A 75 12.58 -10.33 11.80
CA LEU A 75 12.04 -11.46 12.56
C LEU A 75 12.26 -11.23 14.06
N GLN A 76 11.42 -11.84 14.88
CA GLN A 76 11.53 -11.80 16.33
C GLN A 76 12.97 -12.13 16.76
N ASP A 77 13.49 -11.33 17.69
CA ASP A 77 14.85 -11.44 18.24
C ASP A 77 15.98 -11.24 17.21
N LYS A 78 15.69 -10.74 16.01
CA LYS A 78 16.69 -10.40 14.97
C LYS A 78 16.82 -8.90 14.78
N THR A 79 18.03 -8.46 14.47
CA THR A 79 18.33 -7.06 14.13
C THR A 79 18.09 -6.81 12.64
N GLU A 80 17.92 -5.54 12.26
CA GLU A 80 17.84 -5.13 10.85
C GLU A 80 19.12 -5.54 10.09
N LEU A 81 20.30 -5.42 10.73
CA LEU A 81 21.57 -5.88 10.17
C LEU A 81 21.59 -7.39 9.93
N TYR A 82 21.08 -8.19 10.89
CA TYR A 82 21.00 -9.64 10.73
C TYR A 82 20.13 -10.01 9.52
N MET A 83 18.97 -9.37 9.39
CA MET A 83 18.07 -9.62 8.24
C MET A 83 18.69 -9.19 6.92
N TRP A 84 19.46 -8.09 6.92
CA TRP A 84 20.23 -7.64 5.76
C TRP A 84 21.28 -8.69 5.35
N GLN A 85 22.07 -9.20 6.30
CA GLN A 85 23.05 -10.27 6.09
C GLN A 85 22.39 -11.61 5.71
N LEU A 86 21.18 -11.88 6.19
CA LEU A 86 20.39 -13.05 5.79
C LEU A 86 19.82 -12.89 4.37
N SER A 87 19.67 -11.67 3.86
CA SER A 87 19.05 -11.40 2.57
C SER A 87 20.07 -11.26 1.43
N LEU A 88 21.25 -10.70 1.68
CA LEU A 88 22.18 -10.31 0.61
C LEU A 88 23.09 -11.43 0.06
N PRO A 89 23.95 -12.09 0.86
CA PRO A 89 24.87 -13.09 0.33
C PRO A 89 24.13 -14.29 -0.27
N SER A 90 24.83 -15.12 -1.03
CA SER A 90 24.27 -16.36 -1.59
C SER A 90 24.85 -17.62 -0.92
N SER A 91 25.84 -17.47 -0.05
CA SER A 91 26.52 -18.59 0.63
C SER A 91 25.78 -19.10 1.87
N CYS A 92 25.96 -20.38 2.14
CA CYS A 92 25.50 -21.04 3.36
C CYS A 92 26.19 -20.41 4.59
N GLN A 93 25.41 -20.02 5.60
CA GLN A 93 25.93 -19.40 6.83
C GLN A 93 26.70 -20.39 7.73
N HIS A 94 26.62 -21.69 7.45
CA HIS A 94 27.20 -22.73 8.30
C HIS A 94 28.50 -23.31 7.76
N CYS A 95 28.59 -23.54 6.44
CA CYS A 95 29.77 -24.12 5.80
C CYS A 95 30.41 -23.20 4.75
N GLY A 96 29.80 -22.05 4.44
CA GLY A 96 30.31 -21.13 3.43
C GLY A 96 30.07 -21.56 1.98
N ALA A 97 29.51 -22.76 1.74
CA ALA A 97 29.22 -23.25 0.39
C ALA A 97 28.37 -22.25 -0.40
N THR A 98 28.78 -21.96 -1.63
CA THR A 98 28.02 -21.18 -2.60
C THR A 98 27.17 -22.11 -3.47
N PRO A 99 26.06 -21.63 -4.06
CA PRO A 99 25.29 -22.44 -5.01
C PRO A 99 26.20 -22.94 -6.14
N GLY A 100 26.16 -24.23 -6.47
CA GLY A 100 26.98 -24.80 -7.53
C GLY A 100 26.70 -24.13 -8.89
N ALA A 101 27.76 -23.92 -9.69
CA ALA A 101 27.68 -23.33 -11.04
C ALA A 101 26.82 -24.13 -12.04
N SER A 102 26.36 -25.33 -11.65
CA SER A 102 25.39 -26.14 -12.40
C SER A 102 23.96 -25.60 -12.38
N GLN A 103 23.66 -24.55 -11.63
CA GLN A 103 22.42 -23.78 -11.76
C GLN A 103 22.65 -22.48 -12.54
N GLY A 104 23.12 -22.61 -13.78
CA GLY A 104 22.87 -21.61 -14.80
C GLY A 104 21.40 -21.69 -15.23
N ALA A 105 20.61 -20.67 -14.89
CA ALA A 105 19.45 -20.16 -15.61
C ALA A 105 18.80 -21.11 -16.65
N GLY A 106 18.28 -22.27 -16.25
CA GLY A 106 17.88 -23.34 -17.18
C GLY A 106 16.49 -23.93 -16.96
N GLY A 107 16.15 -24.28 -15.71
CA GLY A 107 14.85 -24.89 -15.36
C GLY A 107 13.88 -23.86 -14.78
N ASP A 108 12.62 -23.94 -15.17
CA ASP A 108 11.52 -23.16 -14.59
C ASP A 108 11.49 -23.42 -13.06
N PRO A 109 11.59 -22.40 -12.19
CA PRO A 109 11.44 -22.61 -10.76
C PRO A 109 10.02 -23.08 -10.51
N ASP A 110 9.89 -24.37 -10.24
CA ASP A 110 8.63 -24.95 -9.80
C ASP A 110 8.11 -24.14 -8.60
N PRO A 111 6.87 -23.58 -8.65
CA PRO A 111 6.31 -22.74 -7.59
C PRO A 111 6.32 -23.41 -6.21
N TRP A 112 6.46 -24.74 -6.17
CA TRP A 112 6.48 -25.58 -4.98
C TRP A 112 7.89 -25.80 -4.40
N GLN A 113 8.97 -25.32 -5.04
CA GLN A 113 10.36 -25.58 -4.66
C GLN A 113 11.02 -24.32 -4.08
N SER A 114 11.01 -24.20 -2.76
CA SER A 114 11.64 -23.07 -2.03
C SER A 114 12.92 -23.46 -1.26
N GLY A 115 13.47 -24.66 -1.50
CA GLY A 115 14.56 -25.20 -0.70
C GLY A 115 15.93 -25.12 -1.33
N PRO A 116 16.97 -25.43 -0.54
CA PRO A 116 18.32 -25.55 -1.07
C PRO A 116 18.44 -26.71 -2.07
N GLY A 117 17.60 -27.74 -1.96
CA GLY A 117 17.84 -28.99 -2.67
C GLY A 117 19.13 -29.65 -2.19
N ARG A 118 19.63 -30.64 -2.94
CA ARG A 118 20.86 -31.36 -2.58
C ARG A 118 22.11 -30.49 -2.73
N ASP A 119 22.16 -29.66 -3.77
CA ASP A 119 23.38 -28.94 -4.18
C ASP A 119 23.25 -27.41 -4.14
N GLY A 120 22.12 -26.88 -3.66
CA GLY A 120 21.86 -25.45 -3.59
C GLY A 120 21.87 -24.89 -2.17
N VAL A 121 21.56 -23.60 -2.08
CA VAL A 121 21.53 -22.83 -0.84
C VAL A 121 20.28 -21.95 -0.87
N ALA A 122 19.48 -22.01 0.20
CA ALA A 122 18.26 -21.21 0.30
C ALA A 122 18.12 -20.58 1.69
N ILE A 123 17.35 -19.50 1.76
CA ILE A 123 16.94 -18.89 3.03
C ILE A 123 15.77 -19.71 3.56
N ILE A 124 15.93 -20.25 4.76
CA ILE A 124 14.89 -20.94 5.51
C ILE A 124 14.33 -19.95 6.53
N TRP A 125 13.27 -19.24 6.15
CA TRP A 125 12.69 -18.17 6.95
C TRP A 125 12.18 -18.64 8.31
N ALA A 126 11.59 -19.84 8.39
CA ALA A 126 11.19 -20.47 9.64
C ALA A 126 12.33 -20.58 10.66
N PHE A 127 13.57 -20.70 10.19
CA PHE A 127 14.76 -20.84 11.02
C PHE A 127 15.66 -19.60 11.02
N ALA A 128 15.24 -18.53 10.32
CA ALA A 128 16.01 -17.31 10.13
C ALA A 128 17.47 -17.56 9.69
N THR A 129 17.72 -18.59 8.86
CA THR A 129 19.07 -18.99 8.45
C THR A 129 19.13 -19.29 6.95
N ARG A 130 20.30 -19.07 6.35
CA ARG A 130 20.61 -19.53 5.01
C ARG A 130 21.46 -20.79 5.08
N SER A 131 20.93 -21.89 4.56
CA SER A 131 21.55 -23.21 4.65
C SER A 131 21.57 -23.92 3.31
N CYS A 132 22.61 -24.73 3.07
CA CYS A 132 22.56 -25.79 2.05
C CYS A 132 21.79 -27.01 2.58
N GLY A 133 21.47 -27.97 1.69
CA GLY A 133 20.73 -29.18 2.05
C GLY A 133 21.42 -30.00 3.15
N THR A 134 22.74 -30.21 3.04
CA THR A 134 23.51 -30.97 4.04
C THR A 134 23.51 -30.29 5.40
N CYS A 135 23.75 -28.97 5.44
CA CYS A 135 23.71 -28.22 6.69
C CYS A 135 22.30 -28.19 7.29
N LEU A 136 21.26 -28.12 6.44
CA LEU A 136 19.87 -28.12 6.87
C LEU A 136 19.55 -29.42 7.60
N LEU A 137 19.92 -30.57 7.03
CA LEU A 137 19.76 -31.86 7.71
C LEU A 137 20.60 -31.96 8.98
N SER A 138 21.89 -31.60 8.92
CA SER A 138 22.81 -31.76 10.06
C SER A 138 22.44 -30.91 11.28
N LYS A 139 21.78 -29.76 11.05
CA LYS A 139 21.39 -28.82 12.10
C LYS A 139 19.90 -28.87 12.40
N SER A 140 19.16 -29.83 11.85
CA SER A 140 17.75 -30.04 12.16
C SER A 140 17.51 -31.35 12.90
N VAL A 141 16.45 -31.37 13.70
CA VAL A 141 15.92 -32.55 14.40
C VAL A 141 14.60 -32.93 13.73
N LYS A 142 14.37 -34.23 13.50
CA LYS A 142 13.09 -34.70 12.95
C LYS A 142 12.04 -34.75 14.04
N GLU A 143 10.78 -34.65 13.64
CA GLU A 143 9.65 -34.77 14.57
C GLU A 143 9.69 -36.04 15.43
N ILE A 144 9.98 -37.19 14.83
CA ILE A 144 10.04 -38.46 15.56
C ILE A 144 11.17 -38.47 16.61
N ASP A 145 12.28 -37.80 16.35
CA ASP A 145 13.42 -37.74 17.28
C ASP A 145 13.09 -36.87 18.50
N ILE A 146 12.25 -35.84 18.35
CA ILE A 146 11.73 -35.05 19.48
C ILE A 146 10.71 -35.86 20.27
N LEU A 147 9.78 -36.55 19.58
CA LEU A 147 8.74 -37.37 20.22
C LEU A 147 9.33 -38.52 21.04
N LEU A 148 10.42 -39.12 20.57
CA LEU A 148 11.13 -40.22 21.25
C LEU A 148 12.23 -39.73 22.21
N SER A 149 12.48 -38.43 22.30
CA SER A 149 13.50 -37.90 23.20
C SER A 149 13.07 -38.03 24.66
N SER A 150 13.86 -38.75 25.46
CA SER A 150 13.66 -38.82 26.92
C SER A 150 13.98 -37.51 27.64
N SER A 151 14.67 -36.58 26.97
CA SER A 151 15.19 -35.36 27.58
C SER A 151 14.48 -34.08 27.12
N THR A 152 13.60 -34.17 26.12
CA THR A 152 12.89 -33.02 25.55
C THR A 152 11.39 -33.30 25.56
N PRO A 153 10.59 -32.60 26.40
CA PRO A 153 9.14 -32.79 26.40
C PRO A 153 8.53 -32.47 25.04
N SER A 154 7.68 -33.37 24.53
CA SER A 154 7.01 -33.20 23.22
C SER A 154 6.08 -31.98 23.18
N THR A 155 5.58 -31.54 24.34
CA THR A 155 4.77 -30.31 24.48
C THR A 155 5.49 -29.05 23.97
N LEU A 156 6.83 -29.03 24.01
CA LEU A 156 7.63 -27.91 23.50
C LEU A 156 7.50 -27.70 21.99
N MET A 157 7.13 -28.76 21.24
CA MET A 157 6.94 -28.68 19.79
C MET A 157 5.90 -27.63 19.38
N ALA A 158 4.93 -27.34 20.25
CA ALA A 158 3.90 -26.32 20.00
C ALA A 158 4.45 -24.90 19.79
N ALA A 159 5.61 -24.58 20.38
CA ALA A 159 6.25 -23.26 20.27
C ALA A 159 7.42 -23.20 19.28
N LEU A 160 7.81 -24.34 18.71
CA LEU A 160 8.94 -24.42 17.80
C LEU A 160 8.53 -24.08 16.37
N PRO A 161 9.29 -23.23 15.65
CA PRO A 161 9.12 -23.10 14.22
C PRO A 161 9.52 -24.43 13.55
N PHE A 162 8.83 -24.77 12.47
CA PHE A 162 9.09 -25.97 11.70
C PHE A 162 8.91 -25.71 10.21
N MET A 163 9.46 -26.62 9.41
CA MET A 163 9.27 -26.67 7.97
C MET A 163 9.10 -28.11 7.52
N PHE A 164 8.52 -28.30 6.34
CA PHE A 164 8.49 -29.60 5.68
C PHE A 164 9.60 -29.67 4.63
N VAL A 165 10.18 -30.86 4.47
CA VAL A 165 11.23 -31.11 3.49
C VAL A 165 10.93 -32.37 2.69
N THR A 166 11.09 -32.31 1.37
CA THR A 166 10.96 -33.47 0.48
C THR A 166 12.22 -34.35 0.53
N GLN A 167 12.17 -35.57 -0.02
CA GLN A 167 13.36 -36.42 -0.20
C GLN A 167 14.49 -35.75 -1.02
N GLY A 168 14.13 -34.76 -1.85
CA GLY A 168 15.07 -33.94 -2.63
C GLY A 168 15.67 -32.77 -1.86
N LEU A 169 15.37 -32.63 -0.57
CA LEU A 169 15.76 -31.48 0.27
C LEU A 169 15.16 -30.14 -0.18
N GLN A 170 13.97 -30.20 -0.78
CA GLN A 170 13.18 -29.01 -1.09
C GLN A 170 12.35 -28.60 0.12
N ALA A 171 12.41 -27.32 0.46
CA ALA A 171 11.67 -26.70 1.54
C ALA A 171 10.23 -26.48 1.09
N VAL A 172 9.30 -26.95 1.90
CA VAL A 172 7.86 -26.76 1.72
C VAL A 172 7.32 -26.08 2.97
N THR A 173 6.67 -24.94 2.80
CA THR A 173 6.15 -24.15 3.91
C THR A 173 4.85 -24.77 4.43
N PRO A 174 4.51 -24.61 5.71
CA PRO A 174 3.26 -25.13 6.26
C PRO A 174 2.02 -24.61 5.51
N ALA A 175 2.04 -23.33 5.12
CA ALA A 175 0.95 -22.69 4.37
C ALA A 175 0.71 -23.31 2.98
N VAL A 176 1.73 -23.94 2.39
CA VAL A 176 1.64 -24.65 1.11
C VAL A 176 1.00 -26.02 1.33
N VAL A 177 1.34 -26.71 2.41
CA VAL A 177 0.74 -28.01 2.78
C VAL A 177 -0.75 -27.86 3.12
N GLU A 178 -1.13 -26.80 3.86
CA GLU A 178 -2.52 -26.52 4.25
C GLU A 178 -3.45 -26.22 3.06
N LYS A 179 -2.92 -25.73 1.94
CA LYS A 179 -3.70 -25.38 0.73
C LYS A 179 -3.96 -26.56 -0.21
N GLY A 180 -3.51 -27.76 0.14
CA GLY A 180 -3.63 -28.97 -0.67
C GLY A 180 -2.31 -29.29 -1.39
N GLN A 181 -1.84 -30.52 -1.22
CA GLN A 181 -0.62 -31.03 -1.82
C GLN A 181 -0.85 -31.29 -3.33
N PRO A 182 -0.04 -30.73 -4.24
CA PRO A 182 -0.13 -31.08 -5.65
C PRO A 182 0.23 -32.57 -5.86
N PRO A 183 -0.41 -33.27 -6.80
CA PRO A 183 -0.09 -34.65 -7.11
C PRO A 183 1.36 -34.75 -7.60
N GLY A 184 2.22 -35.46 -6.86
CA GLY A 184 3.62 -35.70 -7.23
C GLY A 184 4.67 -35.37 -6.15
N ILE A 185 4.30 -34.66 -5.08
CA ILE A 185 5.21 -34.47 -3.94
C ILE A 185 5.24 -35.75 -3.10
N GLY A 186 6.39 -36.43 -3.07
CA GLY A 186 6.62 -37.63 -2.24
C GLY A 186 6.51 -37.36 -0.72
N PRO A 187 6.87 -38.33 0.14
CA PRO A 187 6.71 -38.19 1.59
C PRO A 187 7.48 -36.97 2.13
N LEU A 188 6.79 -36.17 2.94
CA LEU A 188 7.34 -34.97 3.58
C LEU A 188 7.91 -35.32 4.96
N THR A 189 9.08 -34.78 5.26
CA THR A 189 9.70 -34.86 6.58
C THR A 189 9.58 -33.52 7.29
N LYS A 190 8.99 -33.50 8.48
CA LYS A 190 8.93 -32.29 9.31
C LYS A 190 10.21 -32.12 10.11
N LEU A 191 10.82 -30.95 9.97
CA LEU A 191 12.08 -30.60 10.61
C LEU A 191 11.92 -29.43 11.57
N TYR A 192 12.71 -29.46 12.64
CA TYR A 192 12.89 -28.40 13.62
C TYR A 192 14.35 -28.02 13.70
N TRP A 193 14.66 -26.75 13.95
CA TRP A 193 16.06 -26.33 14.05
C TRP A 193 16.64 -26.68 15.43
N SER A 194 17.81 -27.33 15.46
CA SER A 194 18.36 -27.90 16.70
C SER A 194 18.60 -26.84 17.77
N SER A 195 19.16 -25.68 17.39
CA SER A 195 19.41 -24.62 18.38
C SER A 195 18.11 -24.07 18.96
N HIS A 196 17.03 -23.99 18.18
CA HIS A 196 15.72 -23.56 18.71
C HIS A 196 15.14 -24.57 19.69
N VAL A 197 15.36 -25.87 19.44
CA VAL A 197 14.98 -26.94 20.38
C VAL A 197 15.75 -26.80 21.68
N ASP A 198 17.07 -26.60 21.61
CA ASP A 198 17.94 -26.46 22.77
C ASP A 198 17.64 -25.20 23.59
N ASP A 199 17.45 -24.05 22.92
CA ASP A 199 17.10 -22.78 23.57
C ASP A 199 15.76 -22.90 24.32
N LEU A 200 14.73 -23.45 23.67
CA LEU A 200 13.42 -23.62 24.29
C LEU A 200 13.45 -24.66 25.42
N LYS A 201 14.28 -25.69 25.29
CA LYS A 201 14.51 -26.69 26.33
C LYS A 201 15.17 -26.06 27.56
N GLN A 202 16.17 -25.20 27.38
CA GLN A 202 16.81 -24.47 28.48
C GLN A 202 15.83 -23.50 29.16
N GLU A 203 15.02 -22.78 28.37
CA GLU A 203 13.96 -21.91 28.89
C GLU A 203 12.97 -22.72 29.76
N PHE A 204 12.53 -23.88 29.26
CA PHE A 204 11.62 -24.76 29.99
C PHE A 204 12.20 -25.23 31.32
N PHE A 205 13.47 -25.66 31.38
CA PHE A 205 14.08 -26.09 32.64
C PHE A 205 14.23 -24.94 33.63
N SER A 206 14.54 -23.74 33.14
CA SER A 206 14.61 -22.54 33.97
C SER A 206 13.24 -22.20 34.57
N VAL A 207 12.17 -22.31 33.78
CA VAL A 207 10.79 -22.10 34.24
C VAL A 207 10.34 -23.20 35.19
N LYS A 208 10.67 -24.46 34.90
CA LYS A 208 10.36 -25.59 35.76
C LYS A 208 11.00 -25.45 37.15
N ALA A 209 12.20 -24.86 37.23
CA ALA A 209 12.87 -24.58 38.49
C ALA A 209 12.14 -23.52 39.35
N MET A 210 11.29 -22.68 38.74
CA MET A 210 10.47 -21.68 39.47
C MET A 210 9.21 -22.28 40.12
N GLY A 211 8.86 -23.53 39.80
CA GLY A 211 7.76 -24.27 40.41
C GLY A 211 6.69 -24.76 39.41
N PRO A 212 5.87 -25.75 39.81
CA PRO A 212 4.93 -26.41 38.91
C PRO A 212 3.84 -25.48 38.36
N ALA A 213 3.28 -24.59 39.17
CA ALA A 213 2.25 -23.65 38.74
C ALA A 213 2.74 -22.69 37.63
N THR A 214 3.96 -22.15 37.79
CA THR A 214 4.58 -21.29 36.78
C THR A 214 4.89 -22.06 35.50
N ALA A 215 5.34 -23.32 35.61
CA ALA A 215 5.57 -24.18 34.45
C ALA A 215 4.28 -24.50 33.69
N GLU A 216 3.18 -24.79 34.39
CA GLU A 216 1.88 -25.05 33.77
C GLU A 216 1.34 -23.83 33.01
N GLU A 217 1.38 -22.64 33.62
CA GLU A 217 0.96 -21.41 32.95
C GLU A 217 1.84 -21.07 31.74
N TRP A 218 3.16 -21.26 31.85
CA TRP A 218 4.07 -21.05 30.72
C TRP A 218 3.80 -22.03 29.57
N LEU A 219 3.52 -23.31 29.87
CA LEU A 219 3.18 -24.32 28.86
C LEU A 219 1.90 -23.97 28.09
N LYS A 220 0.89 -23.38 28.74
CA LYS A 220 -0.36 -22.94 28.08
C LYS A 220 -0.11 -21.90 26.97
N GLY A 221 0.93 -21.07 27.12
CA GLY A 221 1.30 -20.03 26.16
C GLY A 221 2.03 -20.52 24.89
N LEU A 222 2.48 -21.78 24.84
CA LEU A 222 3.35 -22.27 23.77
C LEU A 222 2.71 -22.25 22.37
N ASN A 223 1.43 -22.61 22.27
CA ASN A 223 0.72 -22.61 20.99
C ASN A 223 0.65 -21.20 20.36
N GLY A 224 0.39 -20.19 21.17
CA GLY A 224 0.37 -18.78 20.73
C GLY A 224 1.75 -18.34 20.24
N ARG A 225 2.80 -18.61 21.02
CA ARG A 225 4.19 -18.32 20.65
C ARG A 225 4.61 -18.99 19.34
N GLY A 226 4.25 -20.26 19.16
CA GLY A 226 4.56 -20.99 17.94
C GLY A 226 3.81 -20.48 16.72
N LEU A 227 2.56 -20.04 16.89
CA LEU A 227 1.79 -19.41 15.83
C LEU A 227 2.39 -18.06 15.42
N GLU A 228 2.76 -17.22 16.39
CA GLU A 228 3.40 -15.93 16.15
C GLU A 228 4.71 -16.07 15.36
N ARG A 229 5.61 -16.98 15.80
CA ARG A 229 6.88 -17.26 15.10
C ARG A 229 6.67 -17.72 13.66
N ARG A 230 5.68 -18.58 13.41
CA ARG A 230 5.36 -19.05 12.05
C ARG A 230 4.79 -17.93 11.18
N ASN A 231 3.89 -17.11 11.72
CA ASN A 231 3.32 -15.97 11.00
C ASN A 231 4.38 -14.91 10.66
N ASP A 232 5.34 -14.70 11.57
CA ASP A 232 6.45 -13.78 11.35
C ASP A 232 7.38 -14.25 10.22
N ALA A 233 7.73 -15.54 10.19
CA ALA A 233 8.46 -16.15 9.07
C ALA A 233 7.67 -16.06 7.76
N LEU A 234 6.37 -16.36 7.78
CA LEU A 234 5.49 -16.33 6.61
C LEU A 234 5.38 -14.92 6.01
N ARG A 235 5.46 -13.86 6.83
CA ARG A 235 5.49 -12.47 6.37
C ARG A 235 6.70 -12.21 5.48
N TRP A 236 7.87 -12.72 5.86
CA TRP A 236 9.09 -12.63 5.06
C TRP A 236 9.06 -13.50 3.82
N GLU A 237 8.55 -14.73 3.91
CA GLU A 237 8.37 -15.62 2.76
C GLU A 237 7.52 -14.96 1.68
N LYS A 238 6.33 -14.46 2.06
CA LYS A 238 5.41 -13.78 1.13
C LYS A 238 6.08 -12.59 0.46
N TRP A 239 6.76 -11.75 1.23
CA TRP A 239 7.44 -10.58 0.68
C TRP A 239 8.58 -10.99 -0.26
N ALA A 240 9.42 -11.95 0.14
CA ALA A 240 10.55 -12.42 -0.65
C ALA A 240 10.14 -12.98 -2.02
N SER A 241 8.97 -13.62 -2.10
CA SER A 241 8.39 -14.16 -3.34
C SER A 241 7.73 -13.11 -4.25
N THR A 242 7.58 -11.86 -3.83
CA THR A 242 7.04 -10.79 -4.70
C THR A 242 8.08 -10.28 -5.70
N THR A 243 7.61 -9.78 -6.85
CA THR A 243 8.46 -9.15 -7.87
C THR A 243 9.22 -7.93 -7.32
N GLU A 244 8.65 -7.22 -6.35
CA GLU A 244 9.27 -6.07 -5.66
C GLU A 244 10.00 -6.47 -4.36
N GLY A 245 10.18 -7.78 -4.12
CA GLY A 245 10.68 -8.36 -2.89
C GLY A 245 12.20 -8.55 -2.86
N LEU A 246 12.63 -9.74 -2.42
CA LEU A 246 14.03 -10.06 -2.21
C LEU A 246 14.87 -9.98 -3.49
N GLY A 247 14.30 -10.37 -4.64
CA GLY A 247 14.98 -10.31 -5.94
C GLY A 247 15.35 -8.87 -6.31
N LEU A 248 14.41 -7.93 -6.16
CA LEU A 248 14.64 -6.51 -6.43
C LEU A 248 15.61 -5.89 -5.42
N MET A 249 15.45 -6.20 -4.13
CA MET A 249 16.34 -5.74 -3.06
C MET A 249 17.82 -6.09 -3.30
N ARG A 250 18.09 -7.25 -3.90
CA ARG A 250 19.45 -7.66 -4.24
C ARG A 250 20.01 -6.89 -5.43
N SER A 251 19.18 -6.57 -6.42
CA SER A 251 19.62 -5.98 -7.69
C SER A 251 19.80 -4.46 -7.63
N ILE A 252 18.96 -3.72 -6.91
CA ILE A 252 19.02 -2.25 -6.85
C ILE A 252 19.36 -1.72 -5.45
N LEU A 253 19.73 -0.44 -5.33
CA LEU A 253 20.00 0.20 -4.04
C LEU A 253 18.70 0.48 -3.26
N TYR A 254 17.67 0.94 -3.97
CA TYR A 254 16.29 1.14 -3.50
C TYR A 254 15.36 1.36 -4.71
N PRO A 255 14.03 1.17 -4.61
CA PRO A 255 13.09 1.28 -5.74
C PRO A 255 13.13 2.61 -6.52
N GLY A 256 13.65 3.67 -5.92
CA GLY A 256 13.86 4.98 -6.55
C GLY A 256 15.27 5.21 -7.12
N ASN A 257 16.15 4.22 -7.10
CA ASN A 257 17.52 4.31 -7.61
C ASN A 257 17.65 3.45 -8.88
N ARG A 258 17.78 4.08 -10.05
CA ARG A 258 18.01 3.39 -11.31
C ARG A 258 19.49 3.58 -11.71
N PRO A 259 20.38 2.59 -11.49
CA PRO A 259 21.73 2.64 -12.05
C PRO A 259 21.70 2.46 -13.58
N PRO A 260 22.66 3.03 -14.33
CA PRO A 260 22.78 2.81 -15.77
C PRO A 260 23.07 1.33 -16.05
N ALA A 261 22.23 0.70 -16.86
CA ALA A 261 22.31 -0.73 -17.14
C ALA A 261 23.50 -1.05 -18.05
N VAL A 262 24.39 -1.93 -17.59
CA VAL A 262 25.30 -2.70 -18.46
C VAL A 262 24.48 -3.85 -19.04
N ALA A 263 24.33 -3.85 -20.37
CA ALA A 263 23.52 -4.81 -21.11
C ALA A 263 24.07 -6.24 -21.00
N SER A 264 23.19 -7.20 -20.71
CA SER A 264 23.42 -8.62 -21.00
C SER A 264 22.23 -9.16 -21.78
N LEU A 265 22.47 -9.40 -23.08
CA LEU A 265 21.55 -10.00 -24.04
C LEU A 265 21.30 -11.48 -23.69
N GLY A 266 20.04 -11.90 -23.55
CA GLY A 266 19.76 -13.34 -23.36
C GLY A 266 18.33 -13.85 -23.16
N ASN A 267 17.27 -13.03 -23.14
CA ASN A 267 15.96 -13.51 -22.65
C ASN A 267 14.78 -13.51 -23.65
N ALA A 268 14.97 -13.16 -24.92
CA ALA A 268 13.87 -13.03 -25.89
C ALA A 268 13.14 -14.34 -26.28
N ARG A 269 13.66 -15.52 -25.89
CA ARG A 269 13.06 -16.82 -26.23
C ARG A 269 12.06 -17.34 -25.19
N ARG A 270 12.25 -17.02 -23.90
CA ARG A 270 11.40 -17.49 -22.78
C ARG A 270 10.04 -16.79 -22.72
N GLU A 271 9.94 -15.58 -23.26
CA GLU A 271 8.74 -14.74 -23.15
C GLU A 271 7.60 -15.23 -24.06
N ARG A 272 7.91 -15.87 -25.19
CA ARG A 272 6.90 -16.43 -26.10
C ARG A 272 6.22 -17.70 -25.56
N GLU A 273 6.93 -18.48 -24.75
CA GLU A 273 6.41 -19.73 -24.17
C GLU A 273 5.52 -19.47 -22.93
N ASN A 274 5.83 -18.44 -22.14
CA ASN A 274 5.04 -18.07 -20.94
C ASN A 274 3.69 -17.40 -21.27
N ALA A 275 3.60 -16.69 -22.39
CA ALA A 275 2.34 -16.07 -22.85
C ALA A 275 1.27 -17.13 -23.20
N ALA A 276 1.69 -18.26 -23.77
CA ALA A 276 0.79 -19.37 -24.11
C ALA A 276 0.27 -20.12 -22.88
N ARG A 277 1.09 -20.25 -21.82
CA ARG A 277 0.71 -20.92 -20.55
C ARG A 277 -0.30 -20.09 -19.75
N THR A 278 -0.14 -18.77 -19.75
CA THR A 278 -1.03 -17.82 -19.05
C THR A 278 -2.45 -17.84 -19.60
N GLN A 279 -2.60 -18.05 -20.91
CA GLN A 279 -3.91 -18.12 -21.56
C GLN A 279 -4.69 -19.39 -21.23
N LYS A 280 -3.98 -20.50 -20.93
CA LYS A 280 -4.56 -21.78 -20.53
C LYS A 280 -5.06 -21.77 -19.07
N GLU A 281 -4.27 -21.20 -18.15
CA GLU A 281 -4.65 -21.04 -16.72
C GLU A 281 -5.85 -20.09 -16.49
N LEU A 282 -6.06 -19.11 -17.37
CA LEU A 282 -7.22 -18.21 -17.33
C LEU A 282 -8.53 -18.91 -17.69
N SER A 283 -8.47 -19.99 -18.47
CA SER A 283 -9.64 -20.78 -18.86
C SER A 283 -10.09 -21.76 -17.78
N GLU A 284 -9.14 -22.34 -17.03
CA GLU A 284 -9.40 -23.28 -15.93
C GLU A 284 -9.92 -22.59 -14.66
N LYS A 285 -9.48 -21.35 -14.38
CA LYS A 285 -10.01 -20.54 -13.25
C LYS A 285 -11.47 -20.10 -13.40
N ARG A 286 -12.01 -20.14 -14.62
CA ARG A 286 -13.40 -19.75 -14.88
C ARG A 286 -14.42 -20.79 -14.38
N ASN A 287 -14.02 -22.06 -14.21
CA ASN A 287 -14.91 -23.14 -13.78
C ASN A 287 -14.93 -23.39 -12.25
N SER A 288 -13.93 -22.94 -11.46
CA SER A 288 -13.97 -23.04 -9.98
C SER A 288 -14.63 -21.83 -9.27
N SER A 289 -15.01 -20.82 -10.06
CA SER A 289 -15.61 -19.57 -9.57
C SER A 289 -17.07 -19.70 -9.12
N VAL A 290 -17.74 -20.81 -9.44
CA VAL A 290 -19.18 -20.98 -9.13
C VAL A 290 -19.38 -21.48 -7.69
N THR A 291 -18.57 -22.44 -7.23
CA THR A 291 -18.66 -23.02 -5.88
C THR A 291 -18.07 -22.12 -4.78
N THR A 292 -17.11 -21.25 -5.11
CA THR A 292 -16.49 -20.33 -4.11
C THR A 292 -17.35 -19.09 -3.84
N LYS A 293 -18.29 -18.78 -4.74
CA LYS A 293 -19.20 -17.62 -4.60
C LYS A 293 -20.33 -17.94 -3.62
N GLU A 294 -20.92 -19.13 -3.73
CA GLU A 294 -21.98 -19.60 -2.85
C GLU A 294 -21.51 -19.73 -1.40
N ALA A 295 -20.27 -20.20 -1.16
CA ALA A 295 -19.70 -20.33 0.18
C ALA A 295 -19.37 -18.99 0.86
N ARG A 296 -19.04 -17.94 0.10
CA ARG A 296 -18.83 -16.58 0.61
C ARG A 296 -20.15 -15.87 0.90
N GLU A 297 -21.16 -16.09 0.06
CA GLU A 297 -22.49 -15.53 0.25
C GLU A 297 -23.21 -16.13 1.47
N THR A 298 -22.91 -17.38 1.84
CA THR A 298 -23.42 -17.98 3.09
C THR A 298 -22.73 -17.43 4.34
N ASP A 299 -21.41 -17.20 4.31
CA ASP A 299 -20.66 -16.62 5.45
C ASP A 299 -21.06 -15.16 5.72
N ASP A 300 -21.28 -14.36 4.67
CA ASP A 300 -21.73 -12.96 4.81
C ASP A 300 -23.18 -12.88 5.32
N ALA A 301 -24.06 -13.79 4.90
CA ALA A 301 -25.44 -13.84 5.37
C ALA A 301 -25.56 -14.26 6.85
N ASP A 302 -24.77 -15.26 7.27
CA ASP A 302 -24.69 -15.70 8.67
C ASP A 302 -24.16 -14.57 9.57
N TRP A 303 -23.16 -13.82 9.08
CA TRP A 303 -22.64 -12.64 9.79
C TRP A 303 -23.69 -11.54 9.96
N ASP A 304 -24.46 -11.22 8.91
CA ASP A 304 -25.51 -10.19 8.99
C ASP A 304 -26.64 -10.59 9.96
N GLU A 305 -27.01 -11.87 10.02
CA GLU A 305 -28.00 -12.38 10.99
C GLU A 305 -27.47 -12.23 12.43
N VAL A 306 -26.20 -12.56 12.67
CA VAL A 306 -25.54 -12.39 13.99
C VAL A 306 -25.48 -10.93 14.42
N GLN A 307 -25.36 -9.97 13.49
CA GLN A 307 -25.31 -8.54 13.83
C GLN A 307 -26.69 -7.90 14.11
N ARG A 308 -27.81 -8.52 13.73
CA ARG A 308 -29.16 -7.93 13.89
C ARG A 308 -29.49 -7.46 15.30
N PRO A 309 -29.23 -8.23 16.38
CA PRO A 309 -29.52 -7.79 17.74
C PRO A 309 -28.68 -6.57 18.15
N VAL A 310 -27.41 -6.53 17.72
CA VAL A 310 -26.52 -5.40 18.01
C VAL A 310 -26.96 -4.15 17.25
N ARG A 311 -27.32 -4.29 15.97
CA ARG A 311 -27.87 -3.21 15.13
C ARG A 311 -29.17 -2.64 15.70
N ALA A 312 -30.09 -3.48 16.17
CA ALA A 312 -31.33 -3.05 16.81
C ALA A 312 -31.05 -2.23 18.09
N ARG A 313 -30.11 -2.67 18.93
CA ARG A 313 -29.72 -1.95 20.16
C ARG A 313 -29.12 -0.58 19.87
N ILE A 314 -28.13 -0.51 18.97
CA ILE A 314 -27.50 0.77 18.64
C ILE A 314 -28.44 1.73 17.90
N ALA A 315 -29.43 1.21 17.16
CA ALA A 315 -30.51 2.01 16.60
C ALA A 315 -31.36 2.65 17.69
N GLY A 316 -31.73 1.91 18.74
CA GLY A 316 -32.44 2.45 19.89
C GLY A 316 -31.68 3.58 20.59
N PHE A 317 -30.37 3.42 20.79
CA PHE A 317 -29.53 4.48 21.37
C PHE A 317 -29.42 5.72 20.47
N ALA A 318 -29.37 5.52 19.15
CA ALA A 318 -29.37 6.62 18.20
C ALA A 318 -30.69 7.39 18.25
N ASP A 319 -31.83 6.70 18.28
CA ASP A 319 -33.15 7.31 18.36
C ASP A 319 -33.34 8.10 19.67
N GLU A 320 -32.80 7.60 20.79
CA GLU A 320 -32.78 8.30 22.07
C GLU A 320 -32.07 9.66 21.98
N ILE A 321 -30.81 9.70 21.52
CA ILE A 321 -30.07 10.98 21.42
C ILE A 321 -30.60 11.90 20.32
N ILE A 322 -31.12 11.36 19.22
CA ILE A 322 -31.69 12.17 18.14
C ILE A 322 -32.96 12.87 18.64
N ARG A 323 -33.86 12.13 19.30
CA ARG A 323 -35.09 12.68 19.88
C ARG A 323 -34.79 13.64 21.03
N ASP A 324 -34.07 13.16 22.05
CA ASP A 324 -33.95 13.87 23.33
C ASP A 324 -32.83 14.94 23.31
N GLY A 325 -31.77 14.71 22.54
CA GLY A 325 -30.62 15.62 22.43
C GLY A 325 -30.71 16.62 21.27
N TRP A 326 -31.40 16.24 20.18
CA TRP A 326 -31.43 16.99 18.93
C TRP A 326 -32.84 17.33 18.42
N GLU A 327 -33.88 17.12 19.24
CA GLU A 327 -35.30 17.41 18.91
C GLU A 327 -35.71 16.77 17.57
N ASP A 328 -35.56 15.45 17.48
CA ASP A 328 -35.82 14.65 16.28
C ASP A 328 -35.00 15.10 15.05
N GLY A 329 -33.90 15.81 15.29
CA GLY A 329 -33.02 16.35 14.26
C GLY A 329 -33.38 17.75 13.76
N ASP A 330 -34.35 18.43 14.38
CA ASP A 330 -34.75 19.79 14.03
C ASP A 330 -33.63 20.81 14.28
N LYS A 331 -32.78 20.54 15.27
CA LYS A 331 -31.59 21.36 15.58
C LYS A 331 -30.43 21.18 14.59
N VAL A 332 -30.54 20.24 13.64
CA VAL A 332 -29.48 19.96 12.68
C VAL A 332 -29.58 20.94 11.51
N ASN A 333 -28.53 21.74 11.34
CA ASN A 333 -28.35 22.70 10.25
C ASN A 333 -26.93 22.58 9.65
N THR A 334 -26.58 23.44 8.69
CA THR A 334 -25.28 23.40 8.00
C THR A 334 -24.08 23.46 8.95
N ASP A 335 -24.16 24.24 10.02
CA ASP A 335 -23.06 24.45 10.97
C ASP A 335 -23.04 23.40 12.08
N THR A 336 -24.21 22.91 12.49
CA THR A 336 -24.34 21.94 13.58
C THR A 336 -24.27 20.48 13.10
N CYS A 337 -24.40 20.21 11.79
CA CYS A 337 -24.38 18.84 11.26
C CYS A 337 -23.09 18.04 11.55
N PRO A 338 -21.86 18.63 11.56
CA PRO A 338 -20.66 17.91 11.98
C PRO A 338 -20.71 17.51 13.45
N LYS A 339 -21.17 18.44 14.30
CA LYS A 339 -21.30 18.23 15.75
C LYS A 339 -22.33 17.15 16.06
N PHE A 340 -23.51 17.23 15.43
CA PHE A 340 -24.55 16.21 15.51
C PHE A 340 -24.01 14.81 15.21
N ALA A 341 -23.35 14.63 14.07
CA ALA A 341 -22.85 13.32 13.66
C ALA A 341 -21.82 12.75 14.65
N VAL A 342 -20.92 13.59 15.15
CA VAL A 342 -19.90 13.17 16.13
C VAL A 342 -20.52 12.86 17.49
N GLU A 343 -21.45 13.66 17.98
CA GLU A 343 -22.13 13.44 19.27
C GLU A 343 -22.97 12.17 19.26
N VAL A 344 -23.77 11.94 18.23
CA VAL A 344 -24.60 10.73 18.09
C VAL A 344 -23.74 9.48 18.09
N LEU A 345 -22.69 9.43 17.26
CA LEU A 345 -21.80 8.26 17.16
C LEU A 345 -21.00 8.04 18.45
N THR A 346 -20.58 9.11 19.13
CA THR A 346 -19.87 9.01 20.41
C THR A 346 -20.80 8.55 21.54
N TYR A 347 -22.06 9.02 21.54
CA TYR A 347 -23.08 8.60 22.50
C TYR A 347 -23.41 7.12 22.38
N ILE A 348 -23.67 6.63 21.16
CA ILE A 348 -23.98 5.22 20.89
C ILE A 348 -22.89 4.31 21.48
N ARG A 349 -21.61 4.63 21.22
CA ARG A 349 -20.48 3.87 21.78
C ARG A 349 -20.50 3.89 23.30
N LYS A 350 -20.60 5.08 23.91
CA LYS A 350 -20.59 5.26 25.37
C LYS A 350 -21.72 4.48 26.04
N ARG A 351 -22.93 4.58 25.49
CA ARG A 351 -24.13 3.92 25.99
C ARG A 351 -24.04 2.39 25.83
N PHE A 352 -23.55 1.90 24.68
CA PHE A 352 -23.35 0.48 24.41
C PHE A 352 -22.41 -0.17 25.43
N TYR A 353 -21.20 0.39 25.63
CA TYR A 353 -20.24 -0.19 26.57
C TYR A 353 -20.65 0.00 28.04
N ALA A 354 -21.46 1.02 28.37
CA ALA A 354 -22.04 1.15 29.71
C ALA A 354 -23.07 0.04 30.01
N GLU A 355 -23.83 -0.44 29.03
CA GLU A 355 -24.70 -1.61 29.21
C GLU A 355 -23.92 -2.91 29.27
N VAL A 356 -22.96 -3.11 28.36
CA VAL A 356 -22.07 -4.29 28.40
C VAL A 356 -21.34 -4.39 29.75
N ALA A 357 -20.99 -3.26 30.37
CA ALA A 357 -20.39 -3.22 31.71
C ALA A 357 -21.38 -3.63 32.82
N LYS A 358 -22.68 -3.31 32.70
CA LYS A 358 -23.72 -3.74 33.65
C LYS A 358 -23.98 -5.25 33.57
N ASP A 359 -23.90 -5.80 32.36
CA ASP A 359 -24.09 -7.23 32.09
C ASP A 359 -22.79 -8.05 32.21
N ALA A 360 -21.69 -7.43 32.67
CA ALA A 360 -20.34 -8.02 32.69
C ALA A 360 -20.23 -9.30 33.54
N ALA A 361 -21.10 -9.48 34.54
CA ALA A 361 -21.17 -10.71 35.34
C ALA A 361 -21.74 -11.89 34.54
N VAL A 362 -22.72 -11.64 33.66
CA VAL A 362 -23.34 -12.65 32.79
C VAL A 362 -22.48 -12.91 31.54
N ALA A 363 -21.89 -11.86 30.97
CA ALA A 363 -21.01 -11.95 29.80
C ALA A 363 -19.69 -12.70 30.09
N ARG A 364 -19.16 -12.61 31.32
CA ARG A 364 -17.98 -13.39 31.77
C ARG A 364 -18.27 -14.89 31.88
N ALA A 365 -19.51 -15.28 32.21
CA ALA A 365 -19.92 -16.69 32.29
C ALA A 365 -20.06 -17.36 30.90
N ALA A 366 -20.27 -16.57 29.83
CA ALA A 366 -20.48 -17.06 28.47
C ALA A 366 -19.26 -16.94 27.52
N GLY A 367 -18.12 -16.41 28.00
CA GLY A 367 -16.86 -16.39 27.25
C GLY A 367 -16.80 -15.50 26.00
N LYS A 368 -17.83 -14.70 25.68
CA LYS A 368 -17.84 -13.74 24.56
C LYS A 368 -18.51 -12.43 24.98
N SER A 369 -17.71 -11.37 25.15
CA SER A 369 -18.23 -10.01 25.34
C SER A 369 -18.62 -9.41 23.98
N PRO A 370 -19.85 -8.91 23.78
CA PRO A 370 -20.26 -8.28 22.54
C PRO A 370 -19.47 -6.98 22.31
N LYS A 371 -18.90 -6.82 21.11
CA LYS A 371 -18.06 -5.69 20.71
C LYS A 371 -18.72 -4.90 19.60
N LEU A 372 -18.52 -3.58 19.61
CA LEU A 372 -18.99 -2.71 18.55
C LEU A 372 -17.95 -2.67 17.42
N THR A 373 -18.33 -2.94 16.18
CA THR A 373 -17.42 -2.97 15.01
C THR A 373 -17.51 -1.69 14.17
N LEU A 374 -16.53 -1.47 13.27
CA LEU A 374 -16.58 -0.39 12.27
C LEU A 374 -17.80 -0.52 11.35
N GLU A 375 -18.16 -1.74 10.96
CA GLU A 375 -19.34 -2.04 10.15
C GLU A 375 -20.64 -1.63 10.85
N ASN A 376 -20.78 -1.91 12.15
CA ASN A 376 -21.97 -1.50 12.92
C ASN A 376 -22.09 0.02 12.99
N MET A 377 -20.96 0.71 13.13
CA MET A 377 -20.92 2.17 13.19
C MET A 377 -21.11 2.82 11.81
N LYS A 378 -20.70 2.15 10.73
CA LYS A 378 -21.04 2.54 9.37
C LYS A 378 -22.54 2.40 9.12
N TRP A 379 -23.12 1.26 9.47
CA TRP A 379 -24.55 0.99 9.29
C TRP A 379 -25.40 2.01 10.03
N ILE A 380 -25.09 2.31 11.30
CA ILE A 380 -25.87 3.28 12.06
C ILE A 380 -25.70 4.71 11.54
N PHE A 381 -24.50 5.05 11.03
CA PHE A 381 -24.30 6.32 10.34
C PHE A 381 -25.21 6.42 9.11
N GLU A 382 -25.25 5.39 8.27
CA GLU A 382 -26.07 5.39 7.05
C GLU A 382 -27.57 5.43 7.35
N MET A 383 -28.02 4.71 8.38
CA MET A 383 -29.45 4.56 8.69
C MET A 383 -30.02 5.70 9.53
N LYS A 384 -29.25 6.27 10.46
CA LYS A 384 -29.77 7.22 11.46
C LYS A 384 -29.11 8.59 11.42
N VAL A 385 -27.85 8.71 10.99
CA VAL A 385 -27.15 10.02 10.99
C VAL A 385 -27.25 10.70 9.63
N LYS A 386 -26.96 9.95 8.57
CA LYS A 386 -26.93 10.43 7.18
C LYS A 386 -28.25 11.09 6.72
N PRO A 387 -29.45 10.60 7.07
CA PRO A 387 -30.71 11.26 6.68
C PRO A 387 -30.83 12.71 7.17
N HIS A 388 -30.25 13.03 8.34
CA HIS A 388 -30.32 14.38 8.92
C HIS A 388 -29.18 15.29 8.43
N THR A 389 -28.04 14.71 8.02
CA THR A 389 -26.85 15.50 7.63
C THR A 389 -26.66 15.66 6.12
N GLU A 390 -27.06 14.68 5.30
CA GLU A 390 -26.78 14.66 3.86
C GLU A 390 -27.42 15.81 3.10
N ARG A 391 -28.55 16.34 3.61
CA ARG A 391 -29.21 17.55 3.09
C ARG A 391 -28.34 18.81 3.19
N TYR A 392 -27.34 18.82 4.09
CA TYR A 392 -26.45 19.95 4.31
C TYR A 392 -25.06 19.72 3.70
N ARG A 393 -24.41 18.61 4.05
CA ARG A 393 -23.05 18.31 3.59
C ARG A 393 -22.73 16.81 3.72
N LYS A 394 -21.99 16.28 2.74
CA LYS A 394 -21.54 14.87 2.72
C LYS A 394 -20.23 14.64 3.47
N GLU A 395 -19.35 15.64 3.47
CA GLU A 395 -18.07 15.62 4.17
C GLU A 395 -18.16 16.46 5.45
N ILE A 396 -18.44 15.79 6.56
CA ILE A 396 -18.72 16.45 7.85
C ILE A 396 -17.71 16.09 8.95
N PHE A 397 -16.78 15.17 8.68
CA PHE A 397 -15.81 14.72 9.69
C PHE A 397 -14.43 15.32 9.48
N LEU A 398 -13.79 15.78 10.55
CA LEU A 398 -12.36 16.09 10.59
C LEU A 398 -11.62 14.92 11.21
N CYS A 399 -10.39 14.65 10.78
CA CYS A 399 -9.60 13.58 11.40
C CYS A 399 -9.13 13.99 12.81
N ASN A 400 -9.41 13.17 13.82
CA ASN A 400 -8.99 13.46 15.20
C ASN A 400 -7.47 13.28 15.40
N GLY A 401 -6.83 12.41 14.61
CA GLY A 401 -5.40 12.12 14.70
C GLY A 401 -4.47 13.20 14.12
N CYS A 402 -5.00 14.13 13.32
CA CYS A 402 -4.23 15.22 12.74
C CYS A 402 -3.98 16.35 13.75
N GLU A 403 -2.76 16.90 13.74
CA GLU A 403 -2.39 18.07 14.54
C GLU A 403 -3.08 19.34 14.04
N VAL A 404 -3.29 19.44 12.72
CA VAL A 404 -4.05 20.52 12.07
C VAL A 404 -5.17 19.91 11.25
N THR A 405 -6.41 20.32 11.52
CA THR A 405 -7.60 19.75 10.88
C THR A 405 -8.20 20.72 9.86
N VAL A 406 -7.63 20.73 8.66
CA VAL A 406 -8.08 21.63 7.57
C VAL A 406 -9.06 20.97 6.60
N ARG A 407 -9.06 19.63 6.51
CA ARG A 407 -9.82 18.87 5.52
C ARG A 407 -10.97 18.12 6.17
N TYR A 408 -12.17 18.33 5.63
CA TYR A 408 -13.34 17.51 5.93
C TYR A 408 -13.33 16.26 5.06
N TYR A 409 -13.89 15.19 5.59
CA TYR A 409 -14.00 13.88 4.96
C TYR A 409 -15.42 13.36 5.14
N GLY A 410 -15.87 12.52 4.21
CA GLY A 410 -17.01 11.62 4.45
C GLY A 410 -16.65 10.55 5.49
N PHE A 411 -17.65 9.84 6.01
CA PHE A 411 -17.47 8.83 7.06
C PHE A 411 -16.39 7.79 6.69
N GLU A 412 -16.50 7.13 5.54
CA GLU A 412 -15.50 6.13 5.14
C GLU A 412 -14.12 6.75 4.91
N GLY A 413 -14.07 7.95 4.33
CA GLY A 413 -12.82 8.66 4.04
C GLY A 413 -12.04 9.02 5.31
N VAL A 414 -12.73 9.45 6.37
CA VAL A 414 -12.05 9.77 7.66
C VAL A 414 -11.51 8.52 8.33
N ILE A 415 -12.25 7.39 8.25
CA ILE A 415 -11.79 6.10 8.79
C ILE A 415 -10.57 5.59 8.03
N GLN A 416 -10.60 5.65 6.69
CA GLN A 416 -9.46 5.26 5.84
C GLN A 416 -8.22 6.12 6.11
N HIS A 417 -8.40 7.43 6.22
CA HIS A 417 -7.30 8.33 6.53
C HIS A 417 -6.73 8.06 7.94
N TYR A 418 -7.60 7.90 8.94
CA TYR A 418 -7.18 7.60 10.32
C TYR A 418 -6.45 6.24 10.42
N ALA A 419 -6.96 5.20 9.77
CA ALA A 419 -6.31 3.89 9.71
C ALA A 419 -4.99 3.90 8.90
N ALA A 420 -4.89 4.73 7.87
CA ALA A 420 -3.65 4.82 7.08
C ALA A 420 -2.54 5.63 7.79
N LYS A 421 -2.91 6.60 8.63
CA LYS A 421 -1.96 7.61 9.15
C LYS A 421 -1.78 7.61 10.66
N HIS A 422 -2.76 7.14 11.44
CA HIS A 422 -2.81 7.36 12.89
C HIS A 422 -3.02 6.10 13.73
N THR A 423 -3.47 4.98 13.15
CA THR A 423 -3.63 3.73 13.90
C THR A 423 -3.48 2.49 13.03
N HIS A 424 -2.95 1.39 13.58
CA HIS A 424 -2.96 0.07 12.94
C HIS A 424 -4.08 -0.85 13.45
N ALA A 425 -4.81 -0.45 14.50
CA ALA A 425 -5.83 -1.29 15.14
C ALA A 425 -7.04 -1.59 14.24
N LEU A 426 -7.20 -0.83 13.15
CA LEU A 426 -8.29 -0.98 12.18
C LEU A 426 -7.87 -1.75 10.94
N SER A 427 -6.62 -2.20 10.85
CA SER A 427 -6.07 -2.89 9.68
C SER A 427 -5.89 -4.39 9.94
N ILE A 428 -6.09 -5.22 8.91
CA ILE A 428 -5.76 -6.65 8.98
C ILE A 428 -4.96 -7.06 7.73
N GLY A 429 -3.77 -7.61 7.94
CA GLY A 429 -2.85 -7.92 6.84
C GLY A 429 -2.58 -6.69 5.96
N ASN A 430 -2.95 -6.78 4.69
CA ASN A 430 -2.77 -5.70 3.70
C ASN A 430 -4.00 -4.79 3.56
N VAL A 431 -5.09 -5.08 4.27
CA VAL A 431 -6.32 -4.29 4.21
C VAL A 431 -6.20 -3.13 5.20
N VAL A 432 -6.15 -1.90 4.67
CA VAL A 432 -6.01 -0.67 5.47
C VAL A 432 -7.17 -0.51 6.46
N VAL A 433 -8.40 -0.83 6.05
CA VAL A 433 -9.59 -0.81 6.91
C VAL A 433 -10.30 -2.15 6.84
N HIS A 434 -10.16 -2.94 7.91
CA HIS A 434 -10.94 -4.15 8.13
C HIS A 434 -12.26 -3.79 8.83
N TRP A 435 -13.38 -3.81 8.11
CA TRP A 435 -14.67 -3.33 8.63
C TRP A 435 -15.23 -4.16 9.80
N ARG A 436 -14.84 -5.43 9.94
CA ARG A 436 -15.17 -6.25 11.12
C ARG A 436 -14.26 -5.98 12.33
N ALA A 437 -13.33 -5.02 12.24
CA ALA A 437 -12.50 -4.59 13.38
C ALA A 437 -13.33 -3.84 14.44
N GLU A 438 -12.87 -3.88 15.70
CA GLU A 438 -13.50 -3.20 16.83
C GLU A 438 -13.43 -1.68 16.68
N TRP A 439 -14.53 -0.99 16.98
CA TRP A 439 -14.59 0.46 17.00
C TRP A 439 -13.68 1.02 18.10
N PRO A 440 -12.77 1.96 17.78
CA PRO A 440 -11.74 2.40 18.72
C PRO A 440 -12.34 3.13 19.93
N GLU A 441 -11.57 3.17 21.02
CA GLU A 441 -11.98 3.88 22.23
C GLU A 441 -12.10 5.38 22.02
N HIS A 442 -11.09 5.95 21.37
CA HIS A 442 -11.07 7.34 20.98
C HIS A 442 -11.66 7.47 19.57
N PRO A 443 -12.60 8.40 19.33
CA PRO A 443 -13.23 8.53 18.03
C PRO A 443 -12.17 8.92 16.98
N PRO A 444 -12.17 8.29 15.79
CA PRO A 444 -11.21 8.56 14.72
C PRO A 444 -11.44 9.93 14.06
N PHE A 445 -12.57 10.54 14.35
CA PHE A 445 -13.01 11.84 13.84
C PHE A 445 -13.37 12.81 14.96
N THR A 446 -13.42 14.09 14.61
CA THR A 446 -13.88 15.20 15.44
C THR A 446 -14.66 16.20 14.58
N TRP A 447 -15.44 17.06 15.23
CA TRP A 447 -16.08 18.22 14.59
C TRP A 447 -15.32 19.53 14.88
N GLU A 448 -14.43 19.52 15.87
CA GLU A 448 -13.65 20.69 16.30
C GLU A 448 -12.45 20.94 15.38
N ARG A 449 -12.26 22.20 14.99
CA ARG A 449 -11.09 22.62 14.21
C ARG A 449 -9.89 22.85 15.14
N LYS A 450 -8.77 22.20 14.84
CA LYS A 450 -7.45 22.45 15.43
C LYS A 450 -6.68 23.43 14.53
N PRO A 451 -6.59 24.73 14.85
CA PRO A 451 -5.79 25.67 14.07
C PRO A 451 -4.29 25.40 14.27
N ALA A 452 -3.47 25.74 13.26
CA ALA A 452 -2.02 25.67 13.38
C ALA A 452 -1.56 26.59 14.53
N LYS A 453 -0.79 26.06 15.48
CA LYS A 453 -0.12 26.91 16.47
C LYS A 453 0.91 27.77 15.74
N THR A 454 0.61 29.05 15.57
CA THR A 454 1.57 30.05 15.12
C THR A 454 2.72 30.09 16.11
N SER A 455 3.88 29.53 15.74
CA SER A 455 5.10 29.70 16.54
C SER A 455 5.52 31.17 16.45
N PHE A 456 5.19 31.93 17.49
CA PHE A 456 5.77 33.24 17.74
C PHE A 456 7.27 33.07 18.04
N TYR A 457 8.13 33.43 17.10
CA TYR A 457 9.51 33.82 17.39
C TYR A 457 9.54 35.34 17.60
N PRO A 458 9.96 35.85 18.77
CA PRO A 458 10.15 37.29 18.96
C PRO A 458 11.54 37.69 18.44
N GLY A 459 11.58 38.57 17.44
CA GLY A 459 12.78 39.36 17.13
C GLY A 459 13.15 39.43 15.66
N GLN A 460 12.46 40.28 14.88
CA GLN A 460 13.07 40.97 13.74
C GLN A 460 12.32 42.28 13.44
N PRO A 461 13.00 43.42 13.19
CA PRO A 461 12.37 44.73 12.99
C PRO A 461 11.80 44.92 11.57
N PRO A 462 10.91 45.92 11.36
CA PRO A 462 9.99 45.95 10.23
C PRO A 462 10.62 46.49 8.95
N GLY A 463 10.57 45.70 7.89
CA GLY A 463 10.72 46.12 6.50
C GLY A 463 9.35 46.16 5.82
N THR A 464 9.03 47.32 5.25
CA THR A 464 7.76 47.76 4.67
C THR A 464 7.20 46.93 3.51
N ASN A 465 5.90 46.59 3.66
CA ASN A 465 4.81 46.46 2.69
C ASN A 465 5.09 46.03 1.25
N GLY A 466 4.62 44.82 0.93
CA GLY A 466 3.89 44.54 -0.30
C GLY A 466 2.47 44.07 0.05
N TYR A 467 1.47 44.89 -0.20
CA TYR A 467 0.05 44.53 -0.07
C TYR A 467 -0.27 43.33 -0.97
N GLN A 468 -0.76 42.22 -0.40
CA GLN A 468 -1.55 41.22 -1.14
C GLN A 468 -3.03 41.37 -0.72
N PRO A 469 -3.98 41.37 -1.67
CA PRO A 469 -5.39 41.50 -1.35
C PRO A 469 -5.89 40.29 -0.55
N LEU A 470 -6.71 40.56 0.47
CA LEU A 470 -7.52 39.55 1.16
C LEU A 470 -8.39 38.81 0.14
N GLY A 471 -8.07 37.54 -0.11
CA GLY A 471 -8.93 36.63 -0.88
C GLY A 471 -10.24 36.34 -0.12
N PRO A 472 -11.33 36.02 -0.83
CA PRO A 472 -12.64 35.80 -0.22
C PRO A 472 -12.67 34.55 0.68
N PRO A 473 -13.60 34.48 1.66
CA PRO A 473 -13.64 33.44 2.70
C PRO A 473 -13.70 32.00 2.15
N GLN A 474 -13.08 31.05 2.86
CA GLN A 474 -12.95 29.62 2.48
C GLN A 474 -14.27 28.91 2.09
N GLN A 475 -15.42 29.37 2.62
CA GLN A 475 -16.75 28.85 2.28
C GLN A 475 -17.14 29.15 0.81
N TYR A 476 -16.70 30.29 0.27
CA TYR A 476 -16.94 30.69 -1.13
C TYR A 476 -16.09 29.83 -2.09
N GLN A 477 -14.88 29.43 -1.67
CA GLN A 477 -13.98 28.57 -2.45
C GLN A 477 -14.50 27.12 -2.56
N SER A 478 -15.12 26.58 -1.51
CA SER A 478 -15.68 25.22 -1.55
C SER A 478 -16.93 25.13 -2.43
N ILE A 479 -17.80 26.15 -2.39
CA ILE A 479 -19.01 26.20 -3.24
C ILE A 479 -18.61 26.38 -4.71
N ALA A 480 -17.67 27.29 -4.98
CA ALA A 480 -17.12 27.47 -6.32
C ALA A 480 -16.50 26.17 -6.87
N HIS A 481 -15.75 25.43 -6.05
CA HIS A 481 -15.18 24.14 -6.46
C HIS A 481 -16.25 23.08 -6.79
N THR A 482 -17.31 22.98 -5.97
CA THR A 482 -18.42 22.05 -6.25
C THR A 482 -19.17 22.41 -7.52
N THR A 483 -19.47 23.70 -7.74
CA THR A 483 -20.15 24.16 -8.96
C THR A 483 -19.26 23.97 -10.20
N HIS A 484 -17.96 24.22 -10.08
CA HIS A 484 -16.99 23.97 -11.16
C HIS A 484 -16.94 22.49 -11.52
N LEU A 485 -16.94 21.59 -10.53
CA LEU A 485 -16.87 20.14 -10.75
C LEU A 485 -18.16 19.60 -11.41
N GLU A 486 -19.33 20.00 -10.93
CA GLU A 486 -20.62 19.61 -11.51
C GLU A 486 -20.74 20.05 -12.97
N GLU A 487 -20.39 21.30 -13.24
CA GLU A 487 -20.47 21.87 -14.57
C GLU A 487 -19.45 21.25 -15.53
N MET A 488 -18.21 21.04 -15.07
CA MET A 488 -17.20 20.31 -15.82
C MET A 488 -17.68 18.90 -16.18
N ALA A 489 -18.25 18.16 -15.23
CA ALA A 489 -18.70 16.80 -15.47
C ALA A 489 -19.89 16.72 -16.43
N ARG A 490 -20.82 17.68 -16.36
CA ARG A 490 -21.92 17.84 -17.31
C ARG A 490 -21.39 18.07 -18.73
N MET A 491 -20.49 19.05 -18.90
CA MET A 491 -19.86 19.36 -20.20
C MET A 491 -19.10 18.16 -20.77
N ALA A 492 -18.35 17.44 -19.93
CA ALA A 492 -17.61 16.25 -20.34
C ALA A 492 -18.54 15.15 -20.85
N ARG A 493 -19.70 14.94 -20.20
CA ARG A 493 -20.69 13.95 -20.63
C ARG A 493 -21.34 14.31 -21.96
N GLU A 494 -21.69 15.58 -22.16
CA GLU A 494 -22.26 16.08 -23.41
C GLU A 494 -21.29 15.92 -24.59
N LEU A 495 -20.03 16.34 -24.40
CA LEU A 495 -18.96 16.17 -25.39
C LEU A 495 -18.69 14.71 -25.69
N TRP A 496 -18.71 13.85 -24.67
CA TRP A 496 -18.58 12.40 -24.85
C TRP A 496 -19.73 11.87 -25.71
N ASN A 497 -20.99 12.21 -25.42
CA ASN A 497 -22.13 11.73 -26.20
C ASN A 497 -22.10 12.24 -27.66
N ALA A 498 -21.70 13.50 -27.88
CA ALA A 498 -21.57 14.10 -29.21
C ALA A 498 -20.52 13.40 -30.10
N THR A 499 -19.53 12.76 -29.49
CA THR A 499 -18.45 11.99 -30.15
C THR A 499 -18.69 10.47 -30.12
N SER A 500 -19.94 10.04 -29.95
CA SER A 500 -20.33 8.62 -29.98
C SER A 500 -19.98 7.93 -31.30
N ASN A 501 -19.92 6.59 -31.29
CA ASN A 501 -19.54 5.72 -32.42
C ASN A 501 -18.06 5.78 -32.85
N MET A 502 -17.19 6.44 -32.09
CA MET A 502 -15.73 6.32 -32.22
C MET A 502 -15.22 5.24 -31.23
N LYS A 503 -14.77 4.09 -31.75
CA LYS A 503 -14.30 2.92 -30.98
C LYS A 503 -12.80 2.68 -31.21
N ASP A 504 -12.19 1.83 -30.38
CA ASP A 504 -10.80 1.35 -30.51
C ASP A 504 -9.79 2.51 -30.58
N THR A 505 -8.92 2.56 -31.59
CA THR A 505 -7.93 3.64 -31.76
C THR A 505 -8.58 5.03 -31.84
N LEU A 506 -9.82 5.13 -32.33
CA LEU A 506 -10.58 6.39 -32.36
C LEU A 506 -11.06 6.82 -30.97
N SER A 507 -11.06 5.94 -29.97
CA SER A 507 -11.37 6.31 -28.58
C SER A 507 -10.27 7.16 -27.94
N ILE A 508 -9.02 7.03 -28.41
CA ILE A 508 -7.90 7.89 -28.01
C ILE A 508 -8.12 9.32 -28.54
N VAL A 509 -8.48 9.43 -29.84
CA VAL A 509 -8.85 10.69 -30.47
C VAL A 509 -10.04 11.32 -29.75
N ARG A 510 -11.04 10.52 -29.40
CA ARG A 510 -12.22 10.97 -28.65
C ARG A 510 -11.87 11.57 -27.29
N VAL A 511 -10.96 10.93 -26.53
CA VAL A 511 -10.48 11.46 -25.25
C VAL A 511 -9.83 12.82 -25.44
N GLN A 512 -8.95 12.98 -26.44
CA GLN A 512 -8.29 14.26 -26.70
C GLN A 512 -9.29 15.36 -27.11
N VAL A 513 -10.25 15.04 -27.97
CA VAL A 513 -11.32 15.98 -28.38
C VAL A 513 -12.14 16.44 -27.17
N VAL A 514 -12.50 15.51 -26.27
CA VAL A 514 -13.24 15.84 -25.05
C VAL A 514 -12.40 16.73 -24.13
N ILE A 515 -11.12 16.42 -23.90
CA ILE A 515 -10.24 17.24 -23.06
C ILE A 515 -10.08 18.65 -23.62
N TYR A 516 -9.82 18.79 -24.92
CA TYR A 516 -9.65 20.08 -25.59
C TYR A 516 -10.90 20.97 -25.45
N HIS A 517 -12.07 20.45 -25.83
CA HIS A 517 -13.31 21.22 -25.76
C HIS A 517 -13.79 21.45 -24.33
N LEU A 518 -13.48 20.54 -23.42
CA LEU A 518 -13.80 20.71 -22.01
C LEU A 518 -13.00 21.87 -21.41
N ALA A 519 -11.69 21.94 -21.65
CA ALA A 519 -10.84 23.03 -21.21
C ALA A 519 -11.30 24.38 -21.81
N LYS A 520 -11.60 24.40 -23.12
CA LYS A 520 -12.07 25.61 -23.83
C LYS A 520 -13.41 26.11 -23.29
N ARG A 521 -14.42 25.24 -23.15
CA ARG A 521 -15.74 25.61 -22.64
C ARG A 521 -15.71 26.02 -21.17
N PHE A 522 -14.89 25.35 -20.36
CA PHE A 522 -14.69 25.70 -18.96
C PHE A 522 -14.06 27.09 -18.82
N HIS A 523 -13.01 27.37 -19.61
CA HIS A 523 -12.37 28.68 -19.61
C HIS A 523 -13.32 29.79 -20.08
N ALA A 524 -14.10 29.56 -21.14
CA ALA A 524 -15.10 30.51 -21.61
C ALA A 524 -16.20 30.80 -20.56
N LYS A 525 -16.56 29.81 -19.76
CA LYS A 525 -17.63 29.95 -18.75
C LYS A 525 -17.16 30.57 -17.42
N PHE A 526 -15.95 30.25 -16.98
CA PHE A 526 -15.45 30.63 -15.66
C PHE A 526 -14.27 31.63 -15.69
N ALA A 527 -13.81 32.03 -16.88
CA ALA A 527 -12.61 32.86 -17.08
C ALA A 527 -11.34 32.32 -16.37
N SER A 528 -11.31 31.02 -16.10
CA SER A 528 -10.22 30.33 -15.37
C SER A 528 -9.83 29.07 -16.14
N PRO A 529 -8.53 28.71 -16.21
CA PRO A 529 -8.12 27.43 -16.77
C PRO A 529 -8.70 26.28 -15.94
N LEU A 530 -9.02 25.15 -16.59
CA LEU A 530 -9.49 23.95 -15.91
C LEU A 530 -8.32 23.26 -15.19
N PRO A 531 -8.30 23.18 -13.85
CA PRO A 531 -7.23 22.52 -13.12
C PRO A 531 -7.26 21.00 -13.33
N LEU A 532 -6.10 20.38 -13.54
CA LEU A 532 -5.98 18.92 -13.65
C LEU A 532 -6.54 18.20 -12.40
N SER A 533 -6.37 18.80 -11.22
CA SER A 533 -6.93 18.27 -9.96
C SER A 533 -8.45 18.15 -9.98
N THR A 534 -9.16 19.14 -10.53
CA THR A 534 -10.63 19.11 -10.66
C THR A 534 -11.08 18.05 -11.66
N PHE A 535 -10.31 17.86 -12.74
CA PHE A 535 -10.57 16.79 -13.71
C PHE A 535 -10.35 15.38 -13.12
N ILE A 536 -9.28 15.19 -12.34
CA ILE A 536 -9.00 13.95 -11.59
C ILE A 536 -10.12 13.66 -10.58
N ASP A 537 -10.54 14.67 -9.82
CA ASP A 537 -11.62 14.55 -8.85
C ASP A 537 -12.94 14.13 -9.53
N GLY A 538 -13.28 14.75 -10.66
CA GLY A 538 -14.44 14.35 -11.46
C GLY A 538 -14.37 12.90 -11.95
N LEU A 539 -13.22 12.45 -12.47
CA LEU A 539 -13.03 11.06 -12.94
C LEU A 539 -13.19 10.02 -11.81
N SER A 540 -12.77 10.35 -10.59
CA SER A 540 -12.85 9.45 -9.43
C SER A 540 -14.23 9.47 -8.77
N ASN A 541 -14.83 10.65 -8.62
CA ASN A 541 -15.94 10.85 -7.68
C ASN A 541 -17.27 11.26 -8.35
N HIS A 542 -17.29 11.65 -9.64
CA HIS A 542 -18.51 12.13 -10.30
C HIS A 542 -19.17 11.10 -11.23
N LYS A 543 -20.49 10.89 -11.08
CA LYS A 543 -21.25 9.89 -11.85
C LYS A 543 -21.26 10.15 -13.36
N ASP A 544 -21.29 11.40 -13.78
CA ASP A 544 -21.39 11.76 -15.20
C ASP A 544 -20.07 11.59 -15.96
N MET A 545 -18.95 11.46 -15.23
CA MET A 545 -17.63 11.18 -15.79
C MET A 545 -17.40 9.68 -16.08
N ARG A 546 -18.29 8.79 -15.62
CA ARG A 546 -18.17 7.32 -15.80
C ARG A 546 -17.91 6.87 -17.24
N PRO A 547 -18.57 7.42 -18.29
CA PRO A 547 -18.31 6.99 -19.67
C PRO A 547 -16.92 7.38 -20.18
N VAL A 548 -16.40 8.51 -19.72
CA VAL A 548 -15.09 9.05 -20.10
C VAL A 548 -13.96 8.26 -19.42
N ARG A 549 -14.25 7.68 -18.24
CA ARG A 549 -13.30 6.93 -17.41
C ARG A 549 -12.80 5.62 -18.03
N ASN A 550 -13.64 4.94 -18.80
CA ASN A 550 -13.41 3.55 -19.22
C ASN A 550 -12.65 3.42 -20.55
N VAL A 551 -11.75 4.37 -20.84
CA VAL A 551 -10.89 4.32 -22.03
C VAL A 551 -9.52 3.80 -21.61
N ASN A 552 -9.06 2.75 -22.30
CA ASN A 552 -7.76 2.12 -22.12
C ASN A 552 -6.93 2.31 -23.41
N GLY A 553 -5.64 2.02 -23.36
CA GLY A 553 -4.78 2.18 -24.55
C GLY A 553 -4.12 3.55 -24.67
N LEU A 554 -4.31 4.45 -23.70
CA LEU A 554 -3.76 5.80 -23.76
C LEU A 554 -2.27 5.79 -23.42
N ILE A 555 -1.47 6.63 -24.08
CA ILE A 555 -0.04 6.75 -23.82
C ILE A 555 0.27 8.19 -23.43
N CYS A 556 1.10 8.40 -22.41
CA CYS A 556 1.60 9.71 -22.02
C CYS A 556 2.50 10.29 -23.11
N ARG A 557 2.12 11.45 -23.67
CA ARG A 557 2.87 12.10 -24.74
C ARG A 557 4.21 12.67 -24.28
N VAL A 558 4.28 13.32 -23.10
CA VAL A 558 5.55 13.83 -22.54
C VAL A 558 6.58 12.70 -22.40
N CYS A 559 6.16 11.58 -21.82
CA CYS A 559 6.96 10.37 -21.74
C CYS A 559 7.39 9.86 -23.13
N HIS A 560 6.45 9.69 -24.05
CA HIS A 560 6.75 9.09 -25.34
C HIS A 560 7.66 9.96 -26.24
N GLN A 561 7.46 11.28 -26.24
CA GLN A 561 8.21 12.22 -27.09
C GLN A 561 9.49 12.75 -26.41
N GLY A 562 9.67 12.47 -25.12
CA GLY A 562 10.81 12.92 -24.32
C GLY A 562 10.96 14.44 -24.19
N ILE A 563 9.84 15.15 -24.24
CA ILE A 563 9.79 16.60 -24.01
C ILE A 563 10.32 16.89 -22.60
N GLY A 564 11.32 17.78 -22.48
CA GLY A 564 11.95 18.13 -21.19
C GLY A 564 13.07 17.19 -20.74
N GLY A 565 13.67 16.40 -21.64
CA GLY A 565 14.81 15.51 -21.34
C GLY A 565 14.42 14.12 -20.81
N TYR A 566 13.13 13.77 -20.89
CA TYR A 566 12.58 12.49 -20.43
C TYR A 566 12.70 11.39 -21.51
N VAL A 567 13.87 10.78 -21.72
CA VAL A 567 13.94 9.64 -22.66
C VAL A 567 13.40 8.38 -21.97
N VAL A 568 12.27 7.87 -22.46
CA VAL A 568 11.62 6.65 -21.95
C VAL A 568 12.29 5.41 -22.55
N PRO A 569 12.70 4.41 -21.74
CA PRO A 569 13.12 3.10 -22.25
C PRO A 569 11.98 2.43 -23.02
N GLU A 570 12.29 1.73 -24.12
CA GLU A 570 11.32 1.17 -25.07
C GLU A 570 10.24 0.25 -24.43
N GLU A 571 10.53 -0.31 -23.25
CA GLU A 571 9.63 -1.15 -22.42
C GLU A 571 8.55 -0.38 -21.63
N GLU A 572 8.65 0.94 -21.51
CA GLU A 572 7.69 1.80 -20.78
C GLU A 572 6.54 2.31 -21.67
N ARG A 573 6.34 1.73 -22.87
CA ARG A 573 5.11 1.90 -23.68
C ARG A 573 3.91 1.18 -23.04
N LYS A 574 3.68 1.40 -21.74
CA LYS A 574 2.50 0.89 -21.02
C LYS A 574 1.31 1.73 -21.45
N SER A 575 0.30 1.09 -22.03
CA SER A 575 -1.01 1.69 -22.22
C SER A 575 -1.69 1.90 -20.86
N TRP A 576 -2.18 3.10 -20.61
CA TRP A 576 -2.91 3.47 -19.39
C TRP A 576 -4.41 3.57 -19.64
N SER A 577 -5.20 3.39 -18.58
CA SER A 577 -6.56 3.92 -18.53
C SER A 577 -6.53 5.43 -18.29
N LEU A 578 -7.61 6.16 -18.64
CA LEU A 578 -7.63 7.62 -18.45
C LEU A 578 -7.35 8.06 -17.00
N PRO A 579 -7.91 7.44 -15.94
CA PRO A 579 -7.59 7.80 -14.56
C PRO A 579 -6.15 7.51 -14.16
N GLN A 580 -5.56 6.43 -14.70
CA GLN A 580 -4.16 6.10 -14.46
C GLN A 580 -3.24 7.11 -15.15
N LEU A 581 -3.57 7.50 -16.37
CA LEU A 581 -2.79 8.48 -17.13
C LEU A 581 -2.81 9.85 -16.47
N THR A 582 -3.97 10.34 -16.03
CA THR A 582 -4.08 11.64 -15.35
C THR A 582 -3.34 11.64 -14.01
N SER A 583 -3.42 10.55 -13.24
CA SER A 583 -2.68 10.40 -11.97
C SER A 583 -1.16 10.31 -12.20
N HIS A 584 -0.73 9.61 -13.26
CA HIS A 584 0.65 9.56 -13.69
C HIS A 584 1.14 10.95 -14.08
N PHE A 585 0.41 11.68 -14.92
CA PHE A 585 0.80 13.01 -15.39
C PHE A 585 0.91 14.03 -14.24
N GLN A 586 -0.07 14.03 -13.32
CA GLN A 586 -0.06 14.88 -12.13
C GLN A 586 1.18 14.64 -11.26
N SER A 587 1.48 13.38 -10.94
CA SER A 587 2.59 13.04 -10.04
C SER A 587 3.97 13.15 -10.70
N ARG A 588 4.09 12.78 -11.98
CA ARG A 588 5.38 12.68 -12.68
C ARG A 588 5.78 13.92 -13.46
N HIS A 589 4.82 14.70 -13.95
CA HIS A 589 5.12 15.85 -14.80
C HIS A 589 4.72 17.18 -14.16
N VAL A 590 3.60 17.24 -13.43
CA VAL A 590 3.17 18.49 -12.77
C VAL A 590 3.88 18.68 -11.43
N GLU A 591 3.69 17.78 -10.47
CA GLU A 591 4.26 17.91 -9.12
C GLU A 591 5.78 17.80 -9.11
N HIS A 592 6.34 16.90 -9.93
CA HIS A 592 7.78 16.75 -10.05
C HIS A 592 8.44 18.03 -10.61
N PHE A 593 7.81 18.68 -11.59
CA PHE A 593 8.28 19.96 -12.13
C PHE A 593 8.25 21.06 -11.06
N MET A 594 7.17 21.12 -10.27
CA MET A 594 7.07 22.07 -9.14
C MET A 594 8.13 21.84 -8.06
N GLN A 595 8.51 20.58 -7.81
CA GLN A 595 9.55 20.23 -6.82
C GLN A 595 10.97 20.56 -7.27
N LEU A 596 11.23 20.49 -8.58
CA LEU A 596 12.55 20.78 -9.15
C LEU A 596 12.83 22.29 -9.28
N GLY A 597 11.84 23.16 -9.02
CA GLY A 597 12.02 24.62 -9.00
C GLY A 597 12.53 25.21 -10.31
N GLN A 598 12.27 24.55 -11.44
CA GLN A 598 12.76 24.99 -12.75
C GLN A 598 12.08 26.30 -13.18
N TYR A 599 12.84 27.23 -13.76
CA TYR A 599 12.29 28.44 -14.39
C TYR A 599 11.55 28.06 -15.68
N GLY A 600 10.24 27.82 -15.59
CA GLY A 600 9.39 27.49 -16.72
C GLY A 600 7.95 27.19 -16.31
N GLN A 601 7.08 26.94 -17.27
CA GLN A 601 5.72 26.46 -17.01
C GLN A 601 5.69 24.93 -17.04
N PRO A 602 4.93 24.28 -16.13
CA PRO A 602 4.77 22.83 -16.18
C PRO A 602 4.06 22.42 -17.49
N PRO A 603 4.29 21.19 -17.97
CA PRO A 603 3.62 20.68 -19.16
C PRO A 603 2.10 20.83 -19.11
N GLU A 604 1.49 21.31 -20.18
CA GLU A 604 0.05 21.60 -20.25
C GLU A 604 -0.73 20.30 -20.48
N TRP A 605 -1.40 19.81 -19.43
CA TRP A 605 -2.06 18.49 -19.45
C TRP A 605 -3.15 18.34 -20.52
N THR A 606 -3.77 19.44 -20.96
CA THR A 606 -4.83 19.44 -21.98
C THR A 606 -4.31 19.13 -23.38
N VAL A 607 -3.01 19.34 -23.64
CA VAL A 607 -2.36 19.20 -24.94
C VAL A 607 -1.25 18.13 -24.93
N GLU A 608 -0.53 18.03 -23.81
CA GLU A 608 0.70 17.24 -23.69
C GLU A 608 0.50 15.92 -22.92
N MET A 609 -0.69 15.65 -22.39
CA MET A 609 -0.93 14.41 -21.65
C MET A 609 -1.14 13.21 -22.57
N VAL A 610 -1.97 13.32 -23.61
CA VAL A 610 -2.39 12.18 -24.43
C VAL A 610 -1.58 12.14 -25.73
N MET A 611 -0.94 11.00 -26.00
CA MET A 611 -0.32 10.73 -27.29
C MET A 611 -1.40 10.38 -28.30
N LEU A 612 -1.51 11.19 -29.33
CA LEU A 612 -2.40 10.94 -30.46
C LEU A 612 -1.83 9.87 -31.38
N PRO A 613 -2.68 9.01 -31.97
CA PRO A 613 -2.25 8.05 -32.97
C PRO A 613 -1.80 8.75 -34.26
N GLU A 614 -0.89 8.12 -35.00
CA GLU A 614 -0.49 8.56 -36.34
C GLU A 614 -1.69 8.60 -37.31
N PRO A 615 -1.75 9.54 -38.28
CA PRO A 615 -2.85 9.64 -39.24
C PRO A 615 -3.18 8.32 -39.95
N ALA A 616 -2.16 7.50 -40.25
CA ALA A 616 -2.31 6.19 -40.86
C ALA A 616 -3.11 5.19 -39.99
N ALA A 617 -3.01 5.30 -38.66
CA ALA A 617 -3.71 4.42 -37.70
C ALA A 617 -5.18 4.82 -37.50
N VAL A 618 -5.61 5.97 -38.05
CA VAL A 618 -6.98 6.49 -37.96
C VAL A 618 -7.55 6.82 -39.35
N SER A 619 -7.20 6.03 -40.36
CA SER A 619 -7.67 6.19 -41.74
C SER A 619 -9.20 6.18 -41.89
N ASN A 620 -9.92 5.52 -40.98
CA ASN A 620 -11.38 5.49 -40.91
C ASN A 620 -12.00 6.67 -40.14
N LEU A 621 -11.21 7.60 -39.60
CA LEU A 621 -11.68 8.74 -38.80
C LEU A 621 -12.68 9.60 -39.60
N ARG A 622 -12.35 9.96 -40.85
CA ARG A 622 -13.23 10.78 -41.70
C ARG A 622 -14.58 10.10 -41.96
N ALA A 623 -14.58 8.78 -42.13
CA ALA A 623 -15.82 7.99 -42.29
C ALA A 623 -16.63 7.93 -40.98
N ALA A 624 -15.96 7.84 -39.82
CA ALA A 624 -16.61 7.77 -38.51
C ALA A 624 -17.22 9.10 -38.04
N ILE A 625 -16.67 10.23 -38.49
CA ILE A 625 -17.12 11.57 -38.07
C ILE A 625 -18.09 12.25 -39.05
N GLY A 626 -18.14 11.80 -40.30
CA GLY A 626 -18.93 12.42 -41.38
C GLY A 626 -18.22 13.63 -42.00
N THR A 627 -18.84 14.25 -43.00
CA THR A 627 -18.24 15.34 -43.79
C THR A 627 -18.67 16.74 -43.35
N ASP A 628 -19.82 16.88 -42.71
CA ASP A 628 -20.35 18.20 -42.31
C ASP A 628 -21.39 18.08 -41.17
N GLY A 629 -20.94 18.17 -39.93
CA GLY A 629 -21.79 18.02 -38.77
C GLY A 629 -21.08 18.32 -37.45
N LEU A 630 -21.83 18.41 -36.36
CA LEU A 630 -21.28 18.79 -35.04
C LEU A 630 -20.05 17.96 -34.64
N LYS A 631 -20.07 16.65 -34.89
CA LYS A 631 -18.95 15.75 -34.60
C LYS A 631 -17.71 16.05 -35.44
N TYR A 632 -17.89 16.34 -36.74
CA TYR A 632 -16.80 16.76 -37.62
C TYR A 632 -16.15 18.05 -37.12
N HIS A 633 -16.93 19.08 -36.78
CA HIS A 633 -16.39 20.34 -36.27
C HIS A 633 -15.64 20.17 -34.95
N LEU A 634 -16.19 19.40 -34.00
CA LEU A 634 -15.52 19.13 -32.73
C LEU A 634 -14.16 18.45 -32.94
N VAL A 635 -14.08 17.49 -33.86
CA VAL A 635 -12.84 16.76 -34.16
C VAL A 635 -11.86 17.63 -34.94
N ASN A 636 -12.32 18.32 -36.00
CA ASN A 636 -11.48 19.18 -36.83
C ASN A 636 -10.86 20.33 -36.05
N GLU A 637 -11.58 20.89 -35.08
CA GLU A 637 -11.05 21.98 -34.25
C GLU A 637 -10.00 21.50 -33.24
N ALA A 638 -10.13 20.28 -32.70
CA ALA A 638 -9.22 19.75 -31.68
C ALA A 638 -7.98 19.05 -32.26
N VAL A 639 -8.13 18.38 -33.41
CA VAL A 639 -7.08 17.55 -34.05
C VAL A 639 -7.07 17.69 -35.58
N PRO A 640 -6.90 18.91 -36.14
CA PRO A 640 -6.98 19.14 -37.58
C PRO A 640 -5.96 18.31 -38.37
N HIS A 641 -4.75 18.13 -37.83
CA HIS A 641 -3.65 17.34 -38.42
C HIS A 641 -3.99 15.87 -38.68
N LEU A 642 -5.01 15.29 -38.03
CA LEU A 642 -5.46 13.92 -38.30
C LEU A 642 -6.46 13.82 -39.47
N LEU A 643 -6.95 14.95 -39.99
CA LEU A 643 -7.92 15.04 -41.09
C LEU A 643 -7.29 15.53 -42.41
N GLU A 644 -6.10 16.11 -42.33
CA GLU A 644 -5.29 16.49 -43.49
C GLU A 644 -4.77 15.23 -44.19
N ALA A 645 -5.07 15.10 -45.48
CA ALA A 645 -4.60 13.96 -46.27
C ALA A 645 -3.09 14.10 -46.49
N SER A 646 -2.31 13.04 -46.23
CA SER A 646 -0.93 12.94 -46.71
C SER A 646 -0.88 13.26 -48.20
N GLY A 647 -0.33 14.43 -48.56
CA GLY A 647 -0.22 14.80 -49.97
C GLY A 647 0.17 16.25 -50.23
N ALA A 648 1.39 16.66 -49.84
CA ALA A 648 2.29 17.46 -50.68
C ALA A 648 3.65 17.67 -49.96
N PRO A 649 4.80 17.40 -50.59
CA PRO A 649 6.09 17.76 -50.02
C PRO A 649 6.21 19.29 -49.97
N GLN A 650 6.55 19.82 -48.80
CA GLN A 650 6.96 21.21 -48.66
C GLN A 650 8.15 21.44 -49.59
N ALA A 651 7.90 22.17 -50.69
CA ALA A 651 8.92 22.65 -51.59
C ALA A 651 9.89 23.52 -50.77
N ALA A 652 11.15 23.11 -50.75
CA ALA A 652 12.24 24.01 -50.43
C ALA A 652 12.16 25.21 -51.37
N ALA A 653 12.25 26.41 -50.80
CA ALA A 653 12.36 27.65 -51.54
C ALA A 653 13.42 28.54 -50.84
N PRO A 654 14.08 29.41 -51.61
CA PRO A 654 15.54 29.46 -51.76
C PRO A 654 16.33 30.16 -50.65
#